data_AF-A0A3N6X4B9-F1
#
_entry.id   AF-A0A3N6X4B9-F1
#
_cell.length_a   1.000
_cell.length_b   1.000
_cell.length_c   1.000
_cell.angle_alpha   90.00
_cell.angle_beta   90.00
_cell.angle_gamma   90.00
#
_symmetry.space_group_name_H-M   'P 1'
#
loop_
_entity.id
_entity.type
_entity.pdbx_description
1 polymer ?
#
loop_
_entity_poly.entity_id
_entity_poly.type
_entity_poly.pdbx_seq_one_letter_code
_entity_poly.pdbx_strand_id
1 'polypeptide(L)'
;MDDVDPVDAWEADVLLKDGRVAQIRPIVPEDATKFVEFYDRVSAESKYFRFFAPYPRLSQRDIKRFTEVDYDRRVAFVVTQHDEIIAVGRYDATSPTEAEVAFLVEDAHQGRGIGQLLLEHLAQAGRERGIHEFTAEVLPENVRMMQVFREMGYTISGQLEGGVQQLRFRIDPTQSAIGVMRAREQRAEAASIERIFDASSIAVVGASRRQSSIGQTMVRNLVLGDYNGTVYAVNPLADSVSGLPAYRSVQDIPGEVEVAIVAVPADSVNDVVLDCAAKGVHGLVVISAGFAEEGPEGRKRQEELLHLCRTHGLRLIGPNCLGVINTAPEVQLNASLSPTMPPQGRAGFFCQSGALGSAILETVSRRGLGLSTFVSAGNRADVSGNDLLQYWQNDDATEVVLLYLESIGNPRKFSRIARRVSEQKPIVAVKSGRSTQGVPVGHRVKRTSAPQKAVDAMFSQAGVIQVDTLDEMFDVAQLLAHQPLPRGNRIAVVGNSDAVALIVTDAAKSQGLQVAPPISLGANAGAEEFEVALEAALVRSDVDALVAVYTPPINTGGEDVANVLAAIGEQSDKPIVSTFLASKGIPVLLRVPDLQGGSAGRGSVPSYASPEAAVRALARAVNYAEWASRDHGTYQDSEQYRTGDAKTLIRSVLELAPRGAVLSTEQVHFLLSCYGIDLWTWIIVHNREEAIAAGESLGWDVVLKAGSERLRARPDLAHVWRGIHDAQDMTEAWDNMTTWSGVGEDTTFFVQRSAPEGVPVSFKAVEDPLFGPLVSFGLAGAPSELLDDRTYGIPPLTDVDAEQMVRGVRAAPMLFGYRGSPAVDVDGLRDVILRIAALKDDLPEVAELDLEPVYATPGGFYALSARAKVVPSNDRRGEWYVRRLSRPVLSGDTLNR
;
A
#
# COMPACT_ATOMS: atom_id res chain seq x y z
N MET A 1 24.12 -28.89 25.79
CA MET A 1 22.84 -28.26 25.43
C MET A 1 23.30 -27.12 24.56
N ASP A 2 23.28 -27.34 23.25
CA ASP A 2 23.63 -26.29 22.31
C ASP A 2 22.64 -25.15 22.57
N ASP A 3 23.15 -23.92 22.71
CA ASP A 3 22.31 -22.71 22.80
C ASP A 3 21.45 -22.67 21.54
N VAL A 4 20.17 -23.00 21.68
CA VAL A 4 19.22 -22.81 20.60
C VAL A 4 18.69 -21.40 20.78
N ASP A 5 19.24 -20.47 20.02
CA ASP A 5 18.84 -19.07 20.07
C ASP A 5 17.40 -18.89 19.57
N PRO A 6 16.62 -17.98 20.18
CA PRO A 6 15.30 -17.62 19.69
C PRO A 6 15.37 -17.05 18.27
N VAL A 7 14.31 -17.26 17.49
CA VAL A 7 14.21 -16.67 16.15
C VAL A 7 13.79 -15.20 16.29
N ASP A 8 14.76 -14.28 16.34
CA ASP A 8 14.53 -12.82 16.42
C ASP A 8 13.53 -12.30 15.38
N ALA A 9 13.53 -12.97 14.23
CA ALA A 9 12.65 -12.66 13.13
C ALA A 9 11.17 -12.80 13.54
N TRP A 10 10.80 -13.70 14.44
CA TRP A 10 9.40 -13.90 14.83
C TRP A 10 8.82 -12.81 15.71
N GLU A 11 9.65 -11.93 16.25
CA GLU A 11 9.18 -10.82 17.06
C GLU A 11 8.47 -9.74 16.25
N ALA A 12 7.44 -9.13 16.83
CA ALA A 12 6.73 -8.01 16.23
C ALA A 12 6.02 -7.12 17.24
N ASP A 13 5.90 -5.85 16.88
CA ASP A 13 4.90 -4.97 17.48
C ASP A 13 3.57 -5.18 16.74
N VAL A 14 2.45 -5.20 17.47
CA VAL A 14 1.13 -5.58 16.94
C VAL A 14 0.05 -4.71 17.54
N LEU A 15 -1.06 -4.55 16.81
CA LEU A 15 -2.25 -3.88 17.34
C LEU A 15 -3.28 -4.90 17.80
N LEU A 16 -3.78 -4.67 19.00
CA LEU A 16 -4.88 -5.42 19.58
C LEU A 16 -6.22 -4.91 19.02
N LYS A 17 -7.30 -5.65 19.25
CA LYS A 17 -8.64 -5.31 18.73
C LYS A 17 -9.13 -3.93 19.20
N ASP A 18 -8.64 -3.47 20.36
CA ASP A 18 -8.95 -2.18 20.95
C ASP A 18 -8.03 -1.04 20.48
N GLY A 19 -7.13 -1.31 19.52
CA GLY A 19 -6.21 -0.31 18.96
C GLY A 19 -4.95 -0.04 19.77
N ARG A 20 -4.75 -0.69 20.93
CA ARG A 20 -3.51 -0.55 21.72
C ARG A 20 -2.38 -1.39 21.14
N VAL A 21 -1.15 -0.91 21.31
CA VAL A 21 0.06 -1.65 20.91
C VAL A 21 0.36 -2.73 21.95
N ALA A 22 0.79 -3.89 21.47
CA ALA A 22 1.43 -4.93 22.25
C ALA A 22 2.65 -5.46 21.49
N GLN A 23 3.50 -6.22 22.18
CA GLN A 23 4.62 -6.92 21.57
C GLN A 23 4.37 -8.42 21.62
N ILE A 24 4.72 -9.12 20.55
CA ILE A 24 4.74 -10.58 20.51
C ILE A 24 6.15 -11.03 20.16
N ARG A 25 6.67 -11.98 20.94
CA ARG A 25 8.02 -12.54 20.73
C ARG A 25 8.09 -13.98 21.22
N PRO A 26 9.06 -14.77 20.73
CA PRO A 26 9.32 -16.10 21.29
C PRO A 26 9.54 -16.00 22.81
N ILE A 27 9.06 -16.99 23.55
CA ILE A 27 9.39 -17.13 24.97
C ILE A 27 10.86 -17.51 25.10
N VAL A 28 11.55 -16.97 26.10
CA VAL A 28 12.95 -17.32 26.40
C VAL A 28 13.07 -17.85 27.85
N PRO A 29 14.13 -18.61 28.19
CA PRO A 29 14.31 -19.13 29.55
C PRO A 29 14.27 -18.05 30.64
N GLU A 30 14.74 -16.84 30.34
CA GLU A 30 14.77 -15.67 31.23
C GLU A 30 13.37 -15.17 31.61
N ASP A 31 12.33 -15.55 30.85
CA ASP A 31 10.94 -15.19 31.14
C ASP A 31 10.37 -15.96 32.33
N ALA A 32 11.08 -16.94 32.90
CA ALA A 32 10.57 -17.80 33.97
C ALA A 32 9.91 -17.02 35.11
N THR A 33 10.53 -15.93 35.58
CA THR A 33 9.97 -15.08 36.65
C THR A 33 8.70 -14.37 36.20
N LYS A 34 8.74 -13.68 35.05
CA LYS A 34 7.58 -12.97 34.48
C LYS A 34 6.41 -13.90 34.16
N PHE A 35 6.72 -15.13 33.76
CA PHE A 35 5.72 -16.16 33.47
C PHE A 35 4.99 -16.61 34.73
N VAL A 36 5.70 -16.75 35.87
CA VAL A 36 5.07 -17.06 37.16
C VAL A 36 4.19 -15.89 37.63
N GLU A 37 4.67 -14.66 37.51
CA GLU A 37 3.88 -13.47 37.85
C GLU A 37 2.60 -13.36 37.02
N PHE A 38 2.71 -13.57 35.70
CA PHE A 38 1.56 -13.70 34.80
C PHE A 38 0.61 -14.81 35.26
N TYR A 39 1.15 -16.00 35.54
CA TYR A 39 0.35 -17.15 35.97
C TYR A 39 -0.42 -16.86 37.25
N ASP A 40 0.17 -16.15 38.21
CA ASP A 40 -0.48 -15.79 39.47
C ASP A 40 -1.65 -14.82 39.28
N ARG A 41 -1.62 -13.95 38.25
CA ARG A 41 -2.73 -13.06 37.89
C ARG A 41 -3.89 -13.76 37.17
N VAL A 42 -3.65 -14.91 36.53
CA VAL A 42 -4.69 -15.66 35.82
C VAL A 42 -5.67 -16.33 36.80
N SER A 43 -6.96 -16.24 36.51
CA SER A 43 -8.03 -16.81 37.33
C SER A 43 -7.97 -18.34 37.41
N ALA A 44 -8.52 -18.91 38.49
CA ALA A 44 -8.63 -20.36 38.64
C ALA A 44 -9.47 -21.01 37.53
N GLU A 45 -10.48 -20.30 37.00
CA GLU A 45 -11.32 -20.75 35.90
C GLU A 45 -10.52 -20.83 34.60
N SER A 46 -9.78 -19.78 34.23
CA SER A 46 -8.92 -19.77 33.04
C SER A 46 -7.83 -20.85 33.13
N LYS A 47 -7.26 -21.10 34.32
CA LYS A 47 -6.34 -22.23 34.57
C LYS A 47 -7.03 -23.59 34.38
N TYR A 48 -8.22 -23.76 34.93
CA TYR A 48 -9.00 -24.99 34.77
C TYR A 48 -9.31 -25.28 33.31
N PHE A 49 -9.74 -24.27 32.54
CA PHE A 49 -9.99 -24.44 31.11
C PHE A 49 -8.73 -24.76 30.30
N ARG A 50 -7.55 -24.35 30.76
CA ARG A 50 -6.28 -24.62 30.06
C ARG A 50 -5.70 -26.01 30.37
N PHE A 51 -5.81 -26.47 31.61
CA PHE A 51 -5.16 -27.69 32.08
C PHE A 51 -6.13 -28.85 32.38
N PHE A 52 -7.44 -28.61 32.24
CA PHE A 52 -8.52 -29.55 32.53
C PHE A 52 -8.53 -30.09 33.97
N ALA A 53 -7.83 -29.41 34.88
CA ALA A 53 -7.70 -29.76 36.28
C ALA A 53 -7.40 -28.52 37.15
N PRO A 54 -7.70 -28.55 38.45
CA PRO A 54 -7.26 -27.52 39.38
C PRO A 54 -5.73 -27.44 39.39
N TYR A 55 -5.19 -26.35 38.84
CA TYR A 55 -3.74 -26.17 38.66
C TYR A 55 -3.27 -24.84 39.28
N PRO A 56 -3.33 -24.69 40.62
CA PRO A 56 -3.20 -23.39 41.28
C PRO A 56 -1.78 -22.80 41.21
N ARG A 57 -0.75 -23.64 41.12
CA ARG A 57 0.66 -23.24 41.07
C ARG A 57 1.43 -24.11 40.09
N LEU A 58 2.45 -23.52 39.48
CA LEU A 58 3.39 -24.23 38.60
C LEU A 58 4.51 -24.86 39.43
N SER A 59 4.89 -26.10 39.13
CA SER A 59 6.13 -26.67 39.67
C SER A 59 7.34 -26.13 38.90
N GLN A 60 8.54 -26.25 39.49
CA GLN A 60 9.78 -25.89 38.79
C GLN A 60 9.97 -26.65 37.47
N ARG A 61 9.45 -27.87 37.39
CA ARG A 61 9.44 -28.67 36.16
C ARG A 61 8.52 -28.07 35.11
N ASP A 62 7.38 -27.52 35.51
CA ASP A 62 6.41 -26.93 34.59
C ASP A 62 6.91 -25.60 34.06
N ILE A 63 7.49 -24.76 34.93
CA ILE A 63 8.14 -23.50 34.54
C ILE A 63 9.19 -23.80 33.47
N LYS A 64 10.13 -24.71 33.78
CA LYS A 64 11.17 -25.13 32.83
C LYS A 64 10.58 -25.65 31.52
N ARG A 65 9.55 -26.50 31.57
CA ARG A 65 8.89 -27.03 30.37
C ARG A 65 8.19 -25.93 29.56
N PHE A 66 7.69 -24.88 30.19
CA PHE A 66 6.93 -23.84 29.53
C PHE A 66 7.80 -22.72 28.96
N THR A 67 8.95 -22.44 29.57
CA THR A 67 9.88 -21.38 29.11
C THR A 67 11.05 -21.90 28.29
N GLU A 68 11.47 -23.16 28.43
CA GLU A 68 12.52 -23.77 27.61
C GLU A 68 11.92 -24.60 26.46
N VAL A 69 12.00 -24.03 25.26
CA VAL A 69 11.51 -24.61 24.00
C VAL A 69 12.64 -24.69 22.96
N ASP A 70 12.49 -25.54 21.94
CA ASP A 70 13.51 -25.77 20.91
C ASP A 70 13.31 -24.92 19.63
N TYR A 71 12.26 -24.10 19.61
CA TYR A 71 11.86 -23.23 18.50
C TYR A 71 11.66 -23.94 17.16
N ASP A 72 11.48 -25.27 17.18
CA ASP A 72 11.32 -26.11 16.00
C ASP A 72 10.10 -27.02 16.14
N ARG A 73 10.22 -28.04 17.00
CA ARG A 73 9.16 -28.98 17.35
C ARG A 73 8.27 -28.43 18.45
N ARG A 74 8.80 -27.54 19.29
CA ARG A 74 8.11 -26.88 20.38
C ARG A 74 8.35 -25.38 20.23
N VAL A 75 7.28 -24.63 20.01
CA VAL A 75 7.34 -23.17 19.85
C VAL A 75 6.34 -22.55 20.82
N ALA A 76 6.76 -21.47 21.47
CA ALA A 76 5.89 -20.69 22.32
C ALA A 76 6.15 -19.19 22.13
N PHE A 77 5.08 -18.41 22.09
CA PHE A 77 5.06 -16.96 22.00
C PHE A 77 4.46 -16.37 23.26
N VAL A 78 5.05 -15.28 23.73
CA VAL A 78 4.47 -14.40 24.75
C VAL A 78 3.96 -13.13 24.10
N VAL A 79 2.84 -12.61 24.59
CA VAL A 79 2.40 -11.24 24.29
C VAL A 79 2.67 -10.39 25.52
N THR A 80 3.35 -9.26 25.32
CA THR A 80 3.71 -8.34 26.38
C THR A 80 3.11 -6.94 26.18
N GLN A 81 2.83 -6.27 27.29
CA GLN A 81 2.41 -4.87 27.35
C GLN A 81 2.98 -4.27 28.64
N HIS A 82 3.70 -3.13 28.55
CA HIS A 82 4.49 -2.56 29.66
C HIS A 82 5.52 -3.56 30.25
N ASP A 83 6.19 -4.31 29.38
CA ASP A 83 7.15 -5.38 29.76
C ASP A 83 6.60 -6.55 30.61
N GLU A 84 5.28 -6.58 30.85
CA GLU A 84 4.58 -7.69 31.52
C GLU A 84 3.99 -8.66 30.50
N ILE A 85 4.06 -9.96 30.80
CA ILE A 85 3.40 -11.00 29.99
C ILE A 85 1.89 -10.95 30.28
N ILE A 86 1.08 -10.78 29.23
CA ILE A 86 -0.39 -10.74 29.33
C ILE A 86 -1.05 -11.96 28.67
N ALA A 87 -0.30 -12.71 27.85
CA ALA A 87 -0.76 -13.96 27.27
C ALA A 87 0.41 -14.84 26.78
N VAL A 88 0.16 -16.14 26.68
CA VAL A 88 1.08 -17.12 26.11
C VAL A 88 0.33 -18.07 25.17
N GLY A 89 0.91 -18.33 24.00
CA GLY A 89 0.44 -19.34 23.06
C GLY A 89 1.59 -20.27 22.68
N ARG A 90 1.32 -21.56 22.52
CA ARG A 90 2.34 -22.54 22.12
C ARG A 90 1.78 -23.59 21.18
N TYR A 91 2.69 -24.23 20.44
CA TYR A 91 2.44 -25.52 19.83
C TYR A 91 3.50 -26.55 20.25
N ASP A 92 3.09 -27.81 20.34
CA ASP A 92 3.98 -28.96 20.47
C ASP A 92 3.70 -29.94 19.34
N ALA A 93 4.70 -30.25 18.51
CA ALA A 93 4.53 -31.07 17.33
C ALA A 93 4.34 -32.55 17.69
N THR A 94 3.21 -33.12 17.29
CA THR A 94 2.80 -34.52 17.55
C THR A 94 3.30 -35.46 16.45
N SER A 95 3.47 -34.96 15.23
CA SER A 95 4.03 -35.67 14.07
C SER A 95 4.93 -34.73 13.26
N PRO A 96 5.60 -35.17 12.18
CA PRO A 96 6.36 -34.27 11.30
C PRO A 96 5.54 -33.12 10.68
N THR A 97 4.21 -33.29 10.53
CA THR A 97 3.33 -32.34 9.83
C THR A 97 2.19 -31.80 10.69
N GLU A 98 2.07 -32.26 11.93
CA GLU A 98 0.97 -31.92 12.85
C GLU A 98 1.50 -31.42 14.20
N ALA A 99 0.79 -30.46 14.80
CA ALA A 99 1.08 -29.97 16.15
C ALA A 99 -0.17 -29.66 16.97
N GLU A 100 -0.10 -29.89 18.27
CA GLU A 100 -1.14 -29.51 19.22
C GLU A 100 -0.91 -28.05 19.66
N VAL A 101 -1.94 -27.21 19.59
CA VAL A 101 -1.88 -25.80 20.00
C VAL A 101 -2.62 -25.53 21.30
N ALA A 102 -2.10 -24.60 22.09
CA ALA A 102 -2.75 -24.16 23.31
C ALA A 102 -2.42 -22.71 23.70
N PHE A 103 -3.34 -22.07 24.43
CA PHE A 103 -3.29 -20.64 24.75
C PHE A 103 -3.71 -20.38 26.19
N LEU A 104 -3.11 -19.36 26.80
CA LEU A 104 -3.53 -18.81 28.08
C LEU A 104 -3.48 -17.28 27.99
N VAL A 105 -4.59 -16.61 28.28
CA VAL A 105 -4.71 -15.14 28.24
C VAL A 105 -5.19 -14.66 29.61
N GLU A 106 -4.52 -13.66 30.17
CA GLU A 106 -4.93 -13.03 31.43
C GLU A 106 -6.35 -12.48 31.32
N ASP A 107 -7.18 -12.73 32.33
CA ASP A 107 -8.62 -12.44 32.30
C ASP A 107 -8.92 -10.96 31.98
N ALA A 108 -8.12 -10.03 32.52
CA ALA A 108 -8.23 -8.59 32.26
C ALA A 108 -7.95 -8.20 30.80
N HIS A 109 -7.30 -9.06 30.03
CA HIS A 109 -6.90 -8.85 28.64
C HIS A 109 -7.74 -9.66 27.63
N GLN A 110 -8.71 -10.46 28.10
CA GLN A 110 -9.61 -11.22 27.24
C GLN A 110 -10.53 -10.31 26.41
N GLY A 111 -10.99 -10.78 25.24
CA GLY A 111 -11.82 -9.99 24.33
C GLY A 111 -11.06 -9.00 23.43
N ARG A 112 -9.75 -8.81 23.66
CA ARG A 112 -8.87 -7.90 22.91
C ARG A 112 -8.25 -8.51 21.64
N GLY A 113 -8.70 -9.69 21.21
CA GLY A 113 -8.24 -10.36 19.98
C GLY A 113 -6.86 -11.05 20.09
N ILE A 114 -6.37 -11.27 21.32
CA ILE A 114 -5.02 -11.82 21.59
C ILE A 114 -4.90 -13.29 21.21
N GLY A 115 -5.94 -14.11 21.44
CA GLY A 115 -5.92 -15.53 21.06
C GLY A 115 -5.80 -15.72 19.55
N GLN A 116 -6.56 -14.93 18.77
CA GLN A 116 -6.46 -14.91 17.31
C GLN A 116 -5.07 -14.48 16.85
N LEU A 117 -4.50 -13.46 17.49
CA LEU A 117 -3.15 -12.97 17.19
C LEU A 117 -2.09 -14.04 17.44
N LEU A 118 -2.11 -14.69 18.61
CA LEU A 118 -1.18 -15.78 18.93
C LEU A 118 -1.29 -16.92 17.92
N LEU A 119 -2.51 -17.29 17.52
CA LEU A 119 -2.72 -18.35 16.54
C LEU A 119 -2.21 -17.97 15.14
N GLU A 120 -2.38 -16.71 14.70
CA GLU A 120 -1.82 -16.20 13.44
C GLU A 120 -0.28 -16.35 13.42
N HIS A 121 0.41 -15.94 14.50
CA HIS A 121 1.87 -16.05 14.61
C HIS A 121 2.35 -17.51 14.78
N LEU A 122 1.64 -18.33 15.55
CA LEU A 122 1.95 -19.77 15.68
C LEU A 122 1.77 -20.50 14.35
N ALA A 123 0.70 -20.21 13.59
CA ALA A 123 0.47 -20.80 12.28
C ALA A 123 1.55 -20.39 11.27
N GLN A 124 2.09 -19.17 11.38
CA GLN A 124 3.25 -18.76 10.59
C GLN A 124 4.51 -19.55 10.96
N ALA A 125 4.86 -19.60 12.25
CA ALA A 125 6.02 -20.35 12.72
C ALA A 125 5.90 -21.84 12.36
N GLY A 126 4.73 -22.45 12.53
CA GLY A 126 4.46 -23.83 12.16
C GLY A 126 4.72 -24.11 10.68
N ARG A 127 4.24 -23.23 9.78
CA ARG A 127 4.48 -23.38 8.33
C ARG A 127 5.96 -23.29 7.96
N GLU A 128 6.71 -22.40 8.60
CA GLU A 128 8.16 -22.30 8.42
C GLU A 128 8.90 -23.56 8.87
N ARG A 129 8.33 -24.31 9.82
CA ARG A 129 8.84 -25.59 10.33
C ARG A 129 8.21 -26.84 9.68
N GLY A 130 7.41 -26.68 8.62
CA GLY A 130 6.81 -27.79 7.87
C GLY A 130 5.56 -28.41 8.52
N ILE A 131 4.94 -27.73 9.49
CA ILE A 131 3.63 -28.10 10.02
C ILE A 131 2.54 -27.61 9.07
N HIS A 132 1.53 -28.45 8.83
CA HIS A 132 0.40 -28.19 7.94
C HIS A 132 -0.96 -28.23 8.63
N GLU A 133 -1.05 -28.90 9.79
CA GLU A 133 -2.30 -29.02 10.56
C GLU A 133 -2.05 -28.77 12.05
N PHE A 134 -2.98 -28.03 12.67
CA PHE A 134 -3.06 -27.87 14.11
C PHE A 134 -4.24 -28.63 14.69
N THR A 135 -4.01 -29.22 15.86
CA THR A 135 -5.04 -29.83 16.70
C THR A 135 -5.19 -29.05 18.00
N ALA A 136 -6.40 -28.98 18.55
CA ALA A 136 -6.66 -28.35 19.83
C ALA A 136 -7.73 -29.11 20.61
N GLU A 137 -7.50 -29.27 21.91
CA GLU A 137 -8.46 -29.81 22.85
C GLU A 137 -9.11 -28.67 23.64
N VAL A 138 -10.45 -28.62 23.64
CA VAL A 138 -11.22 -27.56 24.32
C VAL A 138 -12.37 -28.18 25.09
N LEU A 139 -12.52 -27.81 26.37
CA LEU A 139 -13.69 -28.20 27.15
C LEU A 139 -14.97 -27.58 26.53
N PRO A 140 -16.07 -28.33 26.37
CA PRO A 140 -17.31 -27.82 25.77
C PRO A 140 -17.86 -26.54 26.43
N GLU A 141 -17.60 -26.35 27.72
CA GLU A 141 -18.00 -25.18 28.50
C GLU A 141 -17.20 -23.92 28.13
N ASN A 142 -16.02 -24.05 27.51
CA ASN A 142 -15.18 -22.93 27.09
C ASN A 142 -15.65 -22.36 25.74
N VAL A 143 -16.85 -21.78 25.75
CA VAL A 143 -17.49 -21.17 24.57
C VAL A 143 -16.61 -20.08 23.94
N ARG A 144 -15.84 -19.35 24.76
CA ARG A 144 -14.92 -18.29 24.29
C ARG A 144 -13.83 -18.87 23.38
N MET A 145 -13.18 -19.96 23.79
CA MET A 145 -12.12 -20.58 22.98
C MET A 145 -12.69 -21.21 21.70
N MET A 146 -13.88 -21.82 21.79
CA MET A 146 -14.61 -22.32 20.62
C MET A 146 -14.91 -21.21 19.59
N GLN A 147 -15.27 -20.02 20.07
CA GLN A 147 -15.49 -18.85 19.22
C GLN A 147 -14.19 -18.37 18.56
N VAL A 148 -13.07 -18.32 19.29
CA VAL A 148 -11.75 -17.97 18.73
C VAL A 148 -11.43 -18.84 17.51
N PHE A 149 -11.57 -20.16 17.60
CA PHE A 149 -11.29 -21.04 16.48
C PHE A 149 -12.27 -20.86 15.32
N ARG A 150 -13.58 -20.74 15.58
CA ARG A 150 -14.60 -20.52 14.53
C ARG A 150 -14.36 -19.23 13.75
N GLU A 151 -13.98 -18.17 14.45
CA GLU A 151 -13.77 -16.86 13.84
C GLU A 151 -12.52 -16.80 12.96
N MET A 152 -11.58 -17.74 13.04
CA MET A 152 -10.32 -17.73 12.27
C MET A 152 -10.50 -18.14 10.79
N GLY A 153 -11.70 -18.54 10.39
CA GLY A 153 -11.99 -18.91 9.00
C GLY A 153 -11.44 -20.28 8.58
N TYR A 154 -10.97 -21.07 9.55
CA TYR A 154 -10.55 -22.45 9.32
C TYR A 154 -11.73 -23.43 9.32
N THR A 155 -11.67 -24.46 8.49
CA THR A 155 -12.65 -25.56 8.50
C THR A 155 -12.42 -26.41 9.74
N ILE A 156 -13.30 -26.28 10.73
CA ILE A 156 -13.23 -27.06 11.96
C ILE A 156 -13.93 -28.39 11.73
N SER A 157 -13.17 -29.48 11.81
CA SER A 157 -13.76 -30.80 12.10
C SER A 157 -13.72 -31.01 13.62
N GLY A 158 -14.87 -31.33 14.20
CA GLY A 158 -15.03 -31.47 15.65
C GLY A 158 -15.62 -32.83 15.99
N GLN A 159 -14.93 -33.60 16.85
CA GLN A 159 -15.49 -34.80 17.48
C GLN A 159 -15.45 -34.62 19.00
N LEU A 160 -16.51 -35.05 19.68
CA LEU A 160 -16.53 -35.11 21.14
C LEU A 160 -15.91 -36.45 21.54
N GLU A 161 -14.72 -36.41 22.13
CA GLU A 161 -13.99 -37.61 22.59
C GLU A 161 -13.55 -37.40 24.04
N GLY A 162 -13.85 -38.35 24.92
CA GLY A 162 -13.44 -38.26 26.34
C GLY A 162 -14.01 -37.08 27.13
N GLY A 163 -15.09 -36.43 26.66
CA GLY A 163 -15.67 -35.24 27.30
C GLY A 163 -15.02 -33.92 26.90
N VAL A 164 -14.07 -33.95 25.96
CA VAL A 164 -13.40 -32.77 25.40
C VAL A 164 -13.75 -32.66 23.92
N GLN A 165 -13.84 -31.43 23.41
CA GLN A 165 -14.03 -31.18 21.99
C GLN A 165 -12.67 -31.10 21.30
N GLN A 166 -12.38 -32.08 20.44
CA GLN A 166 -11.15 -32.08 19.64
C GLN A 166 -11.41 -31.31 18.34
N LEU A 167 -10.61 -30.28 18.08
CA LEU A 167 -10.65 -29.45 16.89
C LEU A 167 -9.43 -29.73 16.03
N ARG A 168 -9.63 -29.84 14.71
CA ARG A 168 -8.53 -29.91 13.73
C ARG A 168 -8.71 -28.86 12.65
N PHE A 169 -7.62 -28.21 12.26
CA PHE A 169 -7.63 -27.25 11.17
C PHE A 169 -6.28 -27.15 10.46
N ARG A 170 -6.33 -27.06 9.12
CA ARG A 170 -5.15 -26.80 8.29
C ARG A 170 -4.69 -25.36 8.45
N ILE A 171 -3.37 -25.17 8.58
CA ILE A 171 -2.78 -23.84 8.75
C ILE A 171 -2.25 -23.23 7.44
N ASP A 172 -2.33 -23.98 6.35
CA ASP A 172 -2.05 -23.46 5.01
C ASP A 172 -2.99 -22.27 4.71
N PRO A 173 -2.46 -21.18 4.10
CA PRO A 173 -3.25 -19.97 3.89
C PRO A 173 -4.33 -20.21 2.84
N THR A 174 -5.60 -20.14 3.26
CA THR A 174 -6.76 -20.12 2.34
C THR A 174 -7.20 -18.69 2.06
N GLN A 175 -7.81 -18.43 0.89
CA GLN A 175 -8.33 -17.08 0.58
C GLN A 175 -9.31 -16.56 1.65
N SER A 176 -10.13 -17.43 2.23
CA SER A 176 -11.06 -17.08 3.31
C SER A 176 -10.33 -16.64 4.60
N ALA A 177 -9.31 -17.40 5.04
CA ALA A 177 -8.52 -17.06 6.23
C ALA A 177 -7.78 -15.73 6.04
N ILE A 178 -7.23 -15.49 4.84
CA ILE A 178 -6.56 -14.25 4.48
C ILE A 178 -7.51 -13.05 4.58
N GLY A 179 -8.73 -13.17 4.04
CA GLY A 179 -9.75 -12.13 4.12
C GLY A 179 -10.09 -11.77 5.56
N VAL A 180 -10.28 -12.77 6.42
CA VAL A 180 -10.56 -12.59 7.85
C VAL A 180 -9.42 -11.87 8.57
N MET A 181 -8.17 -12.29 8.34
CA MET A 181 -6.99 -11.65 8.94
C MET A 181 -6.86 -10.20 8.52
N ARG A 182 -7.05 -9.89 7.23
CA ARG A 182 -7.02 -8.52 6.69
C ARG A 182 -8.13 -7.64 7.28
N ALA A 183 -9.33 -8.18 7.49
CA ALA A 183 -10.42 -7.44 8.12
C ALA A 183 -10.13 -7.12 9.60
N ARG A 184 -9.39 -8.00 10.30
CA ARG A 184 -8.94 -7.73 11.67
C ARG A 184 -7.81 -6.73 11.75
N GLU A 185 -6.84 -6.82 10.83
CA GLU A 185 -5.78 -5.81 10.67
C GLU A 185 -6.41 -4.42 10.51
N GLN A 186 -7.39 -4.31 9.60
CA GLN A 186 -8.12 -3.08 9.34
C GLN A 186 -8.83 -2.54 10.58
N ARG A 187 -9.60 -3.37 11.28
CA ARG A 187 -10.32 -2.95 12.50
C ARG A 187 -9.39 -2.51 13.63
N ALA A 188 -8.27 -3.22 13.83
CA ALA A 188 -7.31 -2.87 14.86
C ALA A 188 -6.58 -1.55 14.54
N GLU A 189 -6.19 -1.32 13.28
CA GLU A 189 -5.57 -0.05 12.85
C GLU A 189 -6.55 1.11 12.91
N ALA A 190 -7.78 0.93 12.45
CA ALA A 190 -8.83 1.95 12.53
C ALA A 190 -9.09 2.37 13.98
N ALA A 191 -9.29 1.41 14.88
CA ALA A 191 -9.50 1.68 16.32
C ALA A 191 -8.29 2.40 16.95
N SER A 192 -7.07 2.09 16.49
CA SER A 192 -5.85 2.75 16.99
C SER A 192 -5.82 4.24 16.66
N ILE A 193 -6.28 4.60 15.46
CA ILE A 193 -6.35 6.00 14.98
C ILE A 193 -7.55 6.73 15.59
N GLU A 194 -8.71 6.08 15.66
CA GLU A 194 -9.95 6.61 16.24
C GLU A 194 -9.72 7.11 17.68
N ARG A 195 -8.98 6.35 18.50
CA ARG A 195 -8.62 6.75 19.87
C ARG A 195 -7.82 8.05 19.97
N ILE A 196 -7.17 8.48 18.90
CA ILE A 196 -6.43 9.74 18.86
C ILE A 196 -7.36 10.88 18.44
N PHE A 197 -8.24 10.64 17.47
CA PHE A 197 -9.14 11.67 16.94
C PHE A 197 -10.34 11.96 17.81
N ASP A 198 -10.84 10.97 18.55
CA ASP A 198 -12.05 11.07 19.37
C ASP A 198 -11.70 11.14 20.87
N ALA A 199 -10.45 11.52 21.16
CA ALA A 199 -10.00 11.70 22.52
C ALA A 199 -10.92 12.67 23.26
N SER A 200 -11.30 12.31 24.48
CA SER A 200 -12.13 13.12 25.38
C SER A 200 -11.29 13.88 26.41
N SER A 201 -10.02 13.53 26.56
CA SER A 201 -9.09 14.22 27.46
C SER A 201 -7.67 14.30 26.89
N ILE A 202 -7.11 15.52 26.89
CA ILE A 202 -5.82 15.83 26.28
C ILE A 202 -4.91 16.55 27.27
N ALA A 203 -3.69 16.07 27.42
CA ALA A 203 -2.63 16.78 28.13
C ALA A 203 -1.70 17.50 27.14
N VAL A 204 -1.45 18.79 27.35
CA VAL A 204 -0.47 19.57 26.58
C VAL A 204 0.83 19.70 27.38
N VAL A 205 1.80 18.88 27.04
CA VAL A 205 3.11 18.83 27.69
C VAL A 205 4.07 19.81 27.04
N GLY A 206 4.56 20.77 27.83
CA GLY A 206 5.29 21.94 27.32
C GLY A 206 4.40 23.18 27.16
N ALA A 207 3.17 23.15 27.70
CA ALA A 207 2.34 24.33 27.87
C ALA A 207 3.14 25.45 28.57
N SER A 208 2.95 26.71 28.21
CA SER A 208 3.72 27.81 28.79
C SER A 208 2.93 29.11 28.84
N ARG A 209 3.31 30.02 29.75
CA ARG A 209 2.78 31.39 29.78
C ARG A 209 3.32 32.27 28.65
N ARG A 210 4.39 31.84 27.97
CA ARG A 210 4.98 32.56 26.85
C ARG A 210 4.11 32.39 25.60
N GLN A 211 3.52 33.49 25.12
CA GLN A 211 2.64 33.50 23.95
C GLN A 211 3.31 32.99 22.67
N SER A 212 4.63 33.15 22.55
CA SER A 212 5.40 32.68 21.39
C SER A 212 5.76 31.19 21.43
N SER A 213 5.42 30.46 22.50
CA SER A 213 5.75 29.04 22.61
C SER A 213 4.75 28.14 21.89
N ILE A 214 5.24 27.01 21.39
CA ILE A 214 4.41 26.00 20.72
C ILE A 214 3.34 25.44 21.67
N GLY A 215 3.72 25.04 22.88
CA GLY A 215 2.76 24.50 23.85
C GLY A 215 1.66 25.49 24.24
N GLN A 216 1.96 26.80 24.32
CA GLN A 216 0.91 27.81 24.53
C GLN A 216 -0.04 27.89 23.34
N THR A 217 0.50 27.81 22.12
CA THR A 217 -0.31 27.79 20.89
C THR A 217 -1.22 26.57 20.84
N MET A 218 -0.75 25.38 21.23
CA MET A 218 -1.58 24.17 21.30
C MET A 218 -2.76 24.34 22.28
N VAL A 219 -2.49 24.81 23.51
CA VAL A 219 -3.56 25.08 24.50
C VAL A 219 -4.57 26.08 23.95
N ARG A 220 -4.08 27.17 23.34
CA ARG A 220 -4.94 28.20 22.76
C ARG A 220 -5.81 27.65 21.64
N ASN A 221 -5.26 26.86 20.73
CA ASN A 221 -5.97 26.35 19.57
C ASN A 221 -7.04 25.33 19.96
N LEU A 222 -6.78 24.49 20.97
CA LEU A 222 -7.80 23.60 21.54
C LEU A 222 -8.95 24.38 22.17
N VAL A 223 -8.64 25.41 22.96
CA VAL A 223 -9.66 26.22 23.67
C VAL A 223 -10.46 27.09 22.70
N LEU A 224 -9.81 27.75 21.74
CA LEU A 224 -10.48 28.59 20.74
C LEU A 224 -11.14 27.78 19.61
N GLY A 225 -10.79 26.50 19.49
CA GLY A 225 -11.39 25.58 18.54
C GLY A 225 -12.66 24.92 19.06
N ASP A 226 -13.17 25.33 20.23
CA ASP A 226 -14.37 24.76 20.88
C ASP A 226 -14.30 23.24 21.11
N TYR A 227 -13.10 22.72 21.42
CA TYR A 227 -12.91 21.30 21.73
C TYR A 227 -13.81 20.87 22.90
N ASN A 228 -14.63 19.84 22.66
CA ASN A 228 -15.64 19.40 23.62
C ASN A 228 -15.08 18.58 24.80
N GLY A 229 -13.84 18.10 24.68
CA GLY A 229 -13.17 17.34 25.72
C GLY A 229 -12.45 18.21 26.76
N THR A 230 -11.75 17.55 27.68
CA THR A 230 -10.98 18.22 28.74
C THR A 230 -9.53 18.50 28.30
N VAL A 231 -9.05 19.72 28.52
CA VAL A 231 -7.66 20.12 28.24
C VAL A 231 -6.90 20.33 29.55
N TYR A 232 -5.79 19.62 29.72
CA TYR A 232 -4.87 19.75 30.85
C TYR A 232 -3.57 20.41 30.40
N ALA A 233 -3.14 21.49 31.05
CA ALA A 233 -1.84 22.11 30.80
C ALA A 233 -0.78 21.46 31.69
N VAL A 234 0.35 21.03 31.12
CA VAL A 234 1.47 20.49 31.89
C VAL A 234 2.68 21.41 31.76
N ASN A 235 3.07 22.00 32.89
CA ASN A 235 4.23 22.87 33.04
C ASN A 235 4.83 22.72 34.46
N PRO A 236 6.13 22.41 34.60
CA PRO A 236 6.75 22.17 35.90
C PRO A 236 6.84 23.40 36.81
N LEU A 237 6.74 24.61 36.26
CA LEU A 237 7.03 25.87 36.96
C LEU A 237 5.82 26.82 37.08
N ALA A 238 4.76 26.60 36.32
CA ALA A 238 3.59 27.47 36.29
C ALA A 238 2.42 26.82 37.00
N ASP A 239 1.71 27.58 37.83
CA ASP A 239 0.48 27.11 38.48
C ASP A 239 -0.74 27.20 37.53
N SER A 240 -0.67 28.04 36.50
CA SER A 240 -1.69 28.15 35.45
C SER A 240 -1.12 28.58 34.09
N VAL A 241 -1.78 28.14 33.02
CA VAL A 241 -1.47 28.50 31.62
C VAL A 241 -2.78 28.79 30.88
N SER A 242 -2.88 29.97 30.25
CA SER A 242 -4.08 30.39 29.50
C SER A 242 -5.40 30.27 30.29
N GLY A 243 -5.35 30.48 31.61
CA GLY A 243 -6.52 30.36 32.49
C GLY A 243 -6.84 28.93 32.97
N LEU A 244 -6.13 27.92 32.47
CA LEU A 244 -6.25 26.53 32.92
C LEU A 244 -5.28 26.26 34.08
N PRO A 245 -5.68 25.42 35.07
CA PRO A 245 -4.73 24.85 36.04
C PRO A 245 -3.60 24.13 35.32
N ALA A 246 -2.37 24.36 35.77
CA ALA A 246 -1.21 23.68 35.24
C ALA A 246 -0.66 22.66 36.24
N TYR A 247 -0.32 21.48 35.74
CA TYR A 247 0.22 20.34 36.49
C TYR A 247 1.72 20.21 36.23
N ARG A 248 2.48 19.71 37.19
CA ARG A 248 3.95 19.63 37.02
C ARG A 248 4.34 18.46 36.12
N SER A 249 3.68 17.32 36.28
CA SER A 249 3.75 16.15 35.40
C SER A 249 2.35 15.74 34.94
N VAL A 250 2.30 14.95 33.87
CA VAL A 250 1.08 14.26 33.40
C VAL A 250 0.51 13.35 34.51
N GLN A 251 1.37 12.79 35.37
CA GLN A 251 0.96 11.93 36.48
C GLN A 251 0.15 12.67 37.56
N ASP A 252 0.40 13.98 37.73
CA ASP A 252 -0.29 14.81 38.75
C ASP A 252 -1.72 15.18 38.36
N ILE A 253 -2.13 14.90 37.11
CA ILE A 253 -3.48 15.18 36.63
C ILE A 253 -4.46 14.26 37.38
N PRO A 254 -5.53 14.79 38.00
CA PRO A 254 -6.46 13.99 38.78
C PRO A 254 -7.37 13.10 37.91
N GLY A 255 -7.68 13.53 36.68
CA GLY A 255 -8.49 12.78 35.72
C GLY A 255 -7.67 11.84 34.83
N GLU A 256 -8.38 11.11 33.96
CA GLU A 256 -7.78 10.29 32.91
C GLU A 256 -7.23 11.16 31.77
N VAL A 257 -6.16 10.70 31.12
CA VAL A 257 -5.56 11.35 29.95
C VAL A 257 -5.48 10.33 28.82
N GLU A 258 -6.20 10.57 27.73
CA GLU A 258 -6.23 9.63 26.59
C GLU A 258 -5.12 9.92 25.57
N VAL A 259 -4.84 11.20 25.32
CA VAL A 259 -3.80 11.65 24.38
C VAL A 259 -2.93 12.74 25.01
N ALA A 260 -1.63 12.71 24.72
CA ALA A 260 -0.73 13.80 25.09
C ALA A 260 -0.10 14.47 23.85
N ILE A 261 -0.18 15.80 23.82
CA ILE A 261 0.50 16.64 22.82
C ILE A 261 1.83 17.07 23.43
N VAL A 262 2.94 16.74 22.77
CA VAL A 262 4.29 16.94 23.30
C VAL A 262 5.00 18.05 22.54
N ALA A 263 5.30 19.13 23.26
CA ALA A 263 5.94 20.35 22.77
C ALA A 263 7.13 20.77 23.66
N VAL A 264 7.93 19.80 24.10
CA VAL A 264 9.16 19.98 24.90
C VAL A 264 10.42 19.70 24.06
N PRO A 265 11.62 20.15 24.45
CA PRO A 265 12.86 19.79 23.73
C PRO A 265 13.01 18.28 23.54
N ALA A 266 13.63 17.86 22.44
CA ALA A 266 13.74 16.45 22.04
C ALA A 266 14.32 15.55 23.13
N ASP A 267 15.32 16.03 23.87
CA ASP A 267 15.98 15.29 24.94
C ASP A 267 15.08 15.00 26.15
N SER A 268 13.98 15.74 26.30
CA SER A 268 13.00 15.53 27.39
C SER A 268 11.79 14.68 26.96
N VAL A 269 11.68 14.31 25.68
CA VAL A 269 10.50 13.59 25.17
C VAL A 269 10.39 12.19 25.76
N ASN A 270 11.52 11.50 25.96
CA ASN A 270 11.50 10.13 26.53
C ASN A 270 10.93 10.10 27.95
N ASP A 271 11.28 11.07 28.80
CA ASP A 271 10.72 11.17 30.15
C ASP A 271 9.20 11.40 30.10
N VAL A 272 8.73 12.21 29.15
CA VAL A 272 7.30 12.44 28.93
C VAL A 272 6.58 11.16 28.48
N VAL A 273 7.21 10.32 27.65
CA VAL A 273 6.65 9.02 27.23
C VAL A 273 6.42 8.14 28.45
N LEU A 274 7.39 8.07 29.37
CA LEU A 274 7.28 7.27 30.59
C LEU A 274 6.18 7.79 31.53
N ASP A 275 6.09 9.11 31.72
CA ASP A 275 5.01 9.74 32.49
C ASP A 275 3.62 9.46 31.88
N CYS A 276 3.53 9.53 30.56
CA CYS A 276 2.29 9.24 29.82
C CYS A 276 1.92 7.75 29.92
N ALA A 277 2.90 6.85 29.80
CA ALA A 277 2.70 5.41 29.96
C ALA A 277 2.18 5.08 31.36
N ALA A 278 2.80 5.64 32.41
CA ALA A 278 2.36 5.44 33.80
C ALA A 278 0.93 5.98 34.04
N LYS A 279 0.54 7.05 33.34
CA LYS A 279 -0.81 7.61 33.39
C LYS A 279 -1.83 6.83 32.55
N GLY A 280 -1.40 5.89 31.70
CA GLY A 280 -2.28 5.08 30.86
C GLY A 280 -2.68 5.74 29.54
N VAL A 281 -1.96 6.77 29.10
CA VAL A 281 -2.17 7.46 27.81
C VAL A 281 -2.12 6.46 26.65
N HIS A 282 -2.86 6.71 25.57
CA HIS A 282 -2.93 5.81 24.41
C HIS A 282 -2.12 6.32 23.21
N GLY A 283 -2.06 7.63 23.03
CA GLY A 283 -1.44 8.25 21.87
C GLY A 283 -0.62 9.49 22.22
N LEU A 284 0.46 9.69 21.49
CA LEU A 284 1.31 10.87 21.55
C LEU A 284 1.29 11.59 20.21
N VAL A 285 1.11 12.91 20.26
CA VAL A 285 1.31 13.82 19.13
C VAL A 285 2.56 14.65 19.42
N VAL A 286 3.69 14.26 18.84
CA VAL A 286 4.99 14.90 19.11
C VAL A 286 5.23 15.97 18.06
N ILE A 287 5.04 17.23 18.48
CA ILE A 287 5.26 18.41 17.63
C ILE A 287 6.76 18.72 17.50
N SER A 288 7.52 18.40 18.55
CA SER A 288 8.93 18.72 18.67
C SER A 288 9.77 18.19 17.50
N ALA A 289 10.62 19.06 16.97
CA ALA A 289 11.75 18.70 16.12
C ALA A 289 12.94 18.25 16.99
N GLY A 290 14.05 17.91 16.35
CA GLY A 290 15.25 17.36 16.98
C GLY A 290 15.39 15.86 16.81
N PHE A 291 14.89 15.26 15.74
CA PHE A 291 14.88 13.81 15.55
C PHE A 291 15.59 13.41 14.25
N ALA A 292 15.07 12.43 13.50
CA ALA A 292 15.75 11.85 12.35
C ALA A 292 16.15 12.88 11.26
N GLU A 293 15.52 14.06 11.25
CA GLU A 293 15.84 15.16 10.36
C GLU A 293 17.18 15.86 10.67
N GLU A 294 17.70 15.75 11.90
CA GLU A 294 19.00 16.34 12.30
C GLU A 294 20.21 15.46 11.95
N GLY A 295 20.00 14.24 11.46
CA GLY A 295 21.06 13.31 11.07
C GLY A 295 21.14 12.06 11.95
N PRO A 296 22.33 11.42 12.06
CA PRO A 296 22.47 10.11 12.70
C PRO A 296 22.05 10.05 14.17
N GLU A 297 22.44 11.04 14.98
CA GLU A 297 22.09 11.05 16.41
C GLU A 297 20.59 11.27 16.62
N GLY A 298 20.00 12.19 15.86
CA GLY A 298 18.55 12.39 15.88
C GLY A 298 17.76 11.15 15.39
N ARG A 299 18.34 10.33 14.51
CA ARG A 299 17.74 9.03 14.13
C ARG A 299 17.73 8.04 15.29
N LYS A 300 18.82 7.92 16.05
CA LYS A 300 18.86 7.08 17.26
C LYS A 300 17.84 7.54 18.28
N ARG A 301 17.75 8.85 18.51
CA ARG A 301 16.73 9.44 19.39
C ARG A 301 15.30 9.09 18.95
N GLN A 302 15.04 9.09 17.63
CA GLN A 302 13.73 8.68 17.10
C GLN A 302 13.46 7.18 17.25
N GLU A 303 14.49 6.33 17.10
CA GLU A 303 14.40 4.90 17.32
C GLU A 303 14.05 4.58 18.77
N GLU A 304 14.74 5.20 19.71
CA GLU A 304 14.48 5.09 21.15
C GLU A 304 13.07 5.56 21.49
N LEU A 305 12.64 6.71 20.98
CA LEU A 305 11.28 7.23 21.15
C LEU A 305 10.23 6.22 20.69
N LEU A 306 10.38 5.69 19.47
CA LEU A 306 9.45 4.72 18.91
C LEU A 306 9.41 3.42 19.72
N HIS A 307 10.58 2.93 20.11
CA HIS A 307 10.71 1.72 20.91
C HIS A 307 9.98 1.88 22.25
N LEU A 308 10.24 2.97 22.99
CA LEU A 308 9.56 3.27 24.24
C LEU A 308 8.04 3.36 24.08
N CYS A 309 7.57 4.06 23.04
CA CYS A 309 6.13 4.16 22.77
C CYS A 309 5.50 2.78 22.60
N ARG A 310 6.07 1.92 21.73
CA ARG A 310 5.50 0.62 21.42
C ARG A 310 5.55 -0.36 22.60
N THR A 311 6.64 -0.37 23.36
CA THR A 311 6.79 -1.20 24.57
C THR A 311 5.72 -0.87 25.61
N HIS A 312 5.37 0.41 25.76
CA HIS A 312 4.34 0.87 26.68
C HIS A 312 2.94 1.01 26.06
N GLY A 313 2.69 0.43 24.88
CA GLY A 313 1.35 0.37 24.31
C GLY A 313 0.86 1.67 23.66
N LEU A 314 1.72 2.68 23.51
CA LEU A 314 1.42 3.99 22.96
C LEU A 314 1.58 4.01 21.43
N ARG A 315 0.75 4.81 20.76
CA ARG A 315 0.93 5.19 19.34
C ARG A 315 1.57 6.57 19.22
N LEU A 316 2.32 6.76 18.14
CA LEU A 316 3.03 8.02 17.89
C LEU A 316 2.62 8.66 16.55
N ILE A 317 2.15 9.91 16.61
CA ILE A 317 2.07 10.81 15.45
C ILE A 317 3.24 11.79 15.54
N GLY A 318 4.00 11.91 14.45
CA GLY A 318 5.26 12.66 14.41
C GLY A 318 6.50 11.75 14.48
N PRO A 319 7.61 12.23 15.08
CA PRO A 319 7.82 13.59 15.59
C PRO A 319 7.92 14.64 14.47
N ASN A 320 8.26 15.89 14.81
CA ASN A 320 8.45 17.00 13.86
C ASN A 320 7.23 17.21 12.95
N CYS A 321 6.05 17.32 13.56
CA CYS A 321 4.79 17.41 12.84
C CYS A 321 4.02 18.70 13.15
N LEU A 322 3.05 19.05 12.30
CA LEU A 322 2.13 20.17 12.56
C LEU A 322 1.10 19.83 13.65
N GLY A 323 0.74 18.55 13.81
CA GLY A 323 -0.32 18.07 14.68
C GLY A 323 -1.52 17.48 13.93
N VAL A 324 -2.66 17.38 14.62
CA VAL A 324 -3.90 16.73 14.13
C VAL A 324 -5.13 17.61 14.33
N ILE A 325 -6.14 17.40 13.48
CA ILE A 325 -7.43 18.08 13.55
C ILE A 325 -8.57 17.07 13.30
N ASN A 326 -9.65 17.15 14.09
CA ASN A 326 -10.93 16.48 13.85
C ASN A 326 -12.04 17.53 13.93
N THR A 327 -12.76 17.73 12.83
CA THR A 327 -13.81 18.77 12.69
C THR A 327 -15.20 18.31 13.07
N ALA A 328 -15.36 17.06 13.51
CA ALA A 328 -16.63 16.52 13.96
C ALA A 328 -17.25 17.42 15.05
N PRO A 329 -18.54 17.81 14.97
CA PRO A 329 -19.21 18.71 15.92
C PRO A 329 -19.15 18.23 17.37
N GLU A 330 -19.17 16.92 17.57
CA GLU A 330 -19.07 16.26 18.86
C GLU A 330 -17.64 16.24 19.42
N VAL A 331 -16.62 16.52 18.61
CA VAL A 331 -15.21 16.53 19.03
C VAL A 331 -14.60 17.94 19.00
N GLN A 332 -14.57 18.60 17.84
CA GLN A 332 -13.95 19.92 17.60
C GLN A 332 -12.47 19.99 18.03
N LEU A 333 -11.67 18.98 17.66
CA LEU A 333 -10.26 18.88 18.04
C LEU A 333 -9.37 19.69 17.10
N ASN A 334 -8.71 20.75 17.59
CA ASN A 334 -7.57 21.40 16.92
C ASN A 334 -6.27 21.26 17.73
N ALA A 335 -5.66 20.08 17.65
CA ALA A 335 -4.36 19.77 18.22
C ALA A 335 -3.22 20.03 17.22
N SER A 336 -3.22 21.22 16.60
CA SER A 336 -2.26 21.57 15.55
C SER A 336 -1.72 22.99 15.69
N LEU A 337 -0.63 23.28 14.96
CA LEU A 337 -0.05 24.62 14.85
C LEU A 337 -0.86 25.57 13.94
N SER A 338 -1.98 25.12 13.37
CA SER A 338 -2.90 25.98 12.62
C SER A 338 -3.67 26.90 13.58
N PRO A 339 -3.62 28.24 13.40
CA PRO A 339 -4.30 29.18 14.29
C PRO A 339 -5.83 29.13 14.17
N THR A 340 -6.36 28.57 13.08
CA THR A 340 -7.79 28.53 12.79
C THR A 340 -8.24 27.10 12.53
N MET A 341 -9.40 26.76 13.08
CA MET A 341 -10.09 25.52 12.75
C MET A 341 -10.53 25.57 11.28
N PRO A 342 -10.17 24.57 10.45
CA PRO A 342 -10.69 24.49 9.08
C PRO A 342 -12.20 24.26 9.12
N PRO A 343 -12.93 24.70 8.08
CA PRO A 343 -14.36 24.41 8.00
C PRO A 343 -14.57 22.89 7.93
N GLN A 344 -15.60 22.41 8.61
CA GLN A 344 -16.01 21.01 8.55
C GLN A 344 -16.42 20.65 7.11
N GLY A 345 -16.04 19.47 6.66
CA GLY A 345 -16.54 18.89 5.44
C GLY A 345 -16.19 17.42 5.35
N ARG A 346 -16.01 16.94 4.13
CA ARG A 346 -15.95 15.50 3.84
C ARG A 346 -14.61 14.99 3.33
N ALA A 347 -13.57 15.83 3.37
CA ALA A 347 -12.23 15.47 2.92
C ALA A 347 -11.30 15.12 4.08
N GLY A 348 -10.77 13.91 4.09
CA GLY A 348 -9.69 13.50 5.00
C GLY A 348 -8.33 13.84 4.40
N PHE A 349 -7.44 14.47 5.15
CA PHE A 349 -6.14 14.92 4.64
C PHE A 349 -4.97 14.34 5.43
N PHE A 350 -4.08 13.61 4.75
CA PHE A 350 -2.79 13.16 5.28
C PHE A 350 -1.63 13.91 4.62
N CYS A 351 -0.77 14.52 5.43
CA CYS A 351 0.43 15.23 4.99
C CYS A 351 1.66 14.74 5.74
N GLN A 352 2.80 14.58 5.06
CA GLN A 352 4.08 14.30 5.71
C GLN A 352 4.90 15.58 6.00
N SER A 353 4.57 16.71 5.37
CA SER A 353 5.30 17.97 5.58
C SER A 353 4.65 18.82 6.68
N GLY A 354 5.38 19.05 7.77
CA GLY A 354 4.96 19.97 8.83
C GLY A 354 4.92 21.43 8.35
N ALA A 355 5.95 21.90 7.64
CA ALA A 355 6.05 23.29 7.19
C ALA A 355 4.98 23.67 6.14
N LEU A 356 4.66 22.77 5.21
CA LEU A 356 3.61 23.00 4.21
C LEU A 356 2.20 22.86 4.80
N GLY A 357 2.03 22.15 5.91
CA GLY A 357 0.74 21.85 6.50
C GLY A 357 -0.11 23.10 6.81
N SER A 358 0.48 24.17 7.35
CA SER A 358 -0.25 25.43 7.61
C SER A 358 -0.72 26.11 6.32
N ALA A 359 0.14 26.14 5.28
CA ALA A 359 -0.21 26.73 3.99
C ALA A 359 -1.30 25.90 3.27
N ILE A 360 -1.26 24.57 3.43
CA ILE A 360 -2.30 23.65 2.97
C ILE A 360 -3.64 23.97 3.65
N LEU A 361 -3.67 24.06 4.98
CA LEU A 361 -4.90 24.34 5.72
C LEU A 361 -5.49 25.71 5.38
N GLU A 362 -4.65 26.73 5.20
CA GLU A 362 -5.08 28.06 4.73
C GLU A 362 -5.68 27.99 3.32
N THR A 363 -5.05 27.25 2.41
CA THR A 363 -5.51 27.09 1.03
C THR A 363 -6.84 26.34 0.96
N VAL A 364 -6.99 25.28 1.75
CA VAL A 364 -8.22 24.49 1.90
C VAL A 364 -9.38 25.39 2.35
N SER A 365 -9.17 26.17 3.42
CA SER A 365 -10.16 27.11 3.94
C SER A 365 -10.55 28.16 2.90
N ARG A 366 -9.57 28.76 2.21
CA ARG A 366 -9.82 29.78 1.16
C ARG A 366 -10.62 29.23 -0.02
N ARG A 367 -10.43 27.96 -0.37
CA ARG A 367 -11.15 27.30 -1.48
C ARG A 367 -12.55 26.83 -1.09
N GLY A 368 -12.92 26.90 0.19
CA GLY A 368 -14.20 26.38 0.69
C GLY A 368 -14.28 24.86 0.71
N LEU A 369 -13.12 24.17 0.66
CA LEU A 369 -13.05 22.72 0.80
C LEU A 369 -13.07 22.41 2.30
N GLY A 370 -14.16 21.83 2.80
CA GLY A 370 -14.22 21.41 4.20
C GLY A 370 -13.47 20.11 4.44
N LEU A 371 -12.79 19.99 5.58
CA LEU A 371 -12.10 18.76 5.99
C LEU A 371 -12.94 18.00 7.02
N SER A 372 -12.86 16.68 7.01
CA SER A 372 -13.34 15.84 8.13
C SER A 372 -12.24 15.76 9.19
N THR A 373 -11.07 15.29 8.78
CA THR A 373 -9.87 15.10 9.62
C THR A 373 -8.60 15.53 8.88
N PHE A 374 -7.60 16.01 9.63
CA PHE A 374 -6.28 16.35 9.11
C PHE A 374 -5.18 15.76 9.99
N VAL A 375 -4.16 15.18 9.37
CA VAL A 375 -2.96 14.69 10.04
C VAL A 375 -1.71 15.16 9.33
N SER A 376 -0.84 15.83 10.09
CA SER A 376 0.56 15.95 9.74
C SER A 376 1.35 14.85 10.44
N ALA A 377 1.96 13.93 9.70
CA ALA A 377 2.77 12.85 10.27
C ALA A 377 4.23 13.25 10.52
N GLY A 378 4.71 14.38 9.97
CA GLY A 378 6.10 14.80 10.10
C GLY A 378 7.05 13.71 9.60
N ASN A 379 8.02 13.33 10.44
CA ASN A 379 8.97 12.26 10.13
C ASN A 379 8.33 10.88 9.92
N ARG A 380 7.05 10.70 10.30
CA ARG A 380 6.29 9.46 10.13
C ARG A 380 7.02 8.28 10.78
N ALA A 381 7.36 8.41 12.05
CA ALA A 381 8.08 7.38 12.79
C ALA A 381 7.22 6.13 13.05
N ASP A 382 5.90 6.31 13.24
CA ASP A 382 4.98 5.23 13.58
C ASP A 382 3.70 5.26 12.74
N VAL A 383 2.77 6.18 13.02
CA VAL A 383 1.52 6.34 12.26
C VAL A 383 1.83 6.82 10.83
N SER A 384 1.20 6.18 9.85
CA SER A 384 1.42 6.41 8.42
C SER A 384 0.12 6.59 7.66
N GLY A 385 0.21 6.97 6.38
CA GLY A 385 -0.96 7.06 5.51
C GLY A 385 -1.70 5.73 5.35
N ASN A 386 -1.04 4.59 5.57
CA ASN A 386 -1.71 3.28 5.55
C ASN A 386 -2.71 3.16 6.71
N ASP A 387 -2.31 3.56 7.91
CA ASP A 387 -3.17 3.52 9.10
C ASP A 387 -4.39 4.44 8.91
N LEU A 388 -4.17 5.64 8.35
CA LEU A 388 -5.25 6.59 8.08
C LEU A 388 -6.21 6.09 6.99
N LEU A 389 -5.72 5.44 5.94
CA LEU A 389 -6.58 4.80 4.95
C LEU A 389 -7.45 3.69 5.57
N GLN A 390 -6.93 2.94 6.53
CA GLN A 390 -7.71 1.90 7.21
C GLN A 390 -8.79 2.50 8.11
N TYR A 391 -8.51 3.63 8.77
CA TYR A 391 -9.51 4.41 9.51
C TYR A 391 -10.59 4.99 8.58
N TRP A 392 -10.18 5.72 7.54
CA TRP A 392 -11.10 6.37 6.60
C TRP A 392 -11.96 5.41 5.79
N GLN A 393 -11.58 4.14 5.68
CA GLN A 393 -12.41 3.14 5.05
C GLN A 393 -13.82 3.07 5.67
N ASN A 394 -13.92 3.15 7.00
CA ASN A 394 -15.19 3.00 7.72
C ASN A 394 -15.72 4.33 8.31
N ASP A 395 -14.96 5.42 8.20
CA ASP A 395 -15.39 6.74 8.67
C ASP A 395 -16.36 7.39 7.68
N ASP A 396 -17.65 7.42 8.01
CA ASP A 396 -18.70 7.98 7.15
C ASP A 396 -18.55 9.50 6.93
N ALA A 397 -17.84 10.21 7.82
CA ALA A 397 -17.58 11.64 7.64
C ALA A 397 -16.56 11.92 6.52
N THR A 398 -15.68 10.97 6.24
CA THR A 398 -14.69 11.09 5.15
C THR A 398 -15.18 10.41 3.89
N GLU A 399 -15.41 11.19 2.84
CA GLU A 399 -15.80 10.71 1.51
C GLU A 399 -14.69 10.85 0.48
N VAL A 400 -13.78 11.82 0.64
CA VAL A 400 -12.65 12.06 -0.27
C VAL A 400 -11.35 12.01 0.52
N VAL A 401 -10.37 11.24 0.06
CA VAL A 401 -9.07 11.11 0.74
C VAL A 401 -7.99 11.87 -0.02
N LEU A 402 -7.25 12.72 0.69
CA LEU A 402 -6.15 13.51 0.14
C LEU A 402 -4.82 13.08 0.77
N LEU A 403 -3.86 12.66 -0.06
CA LEU A 403 -2.56 12.16 0.38
C LEU A 403 -1.43 13.01 -0.21
N TYR A 404 -0.78 13.81 0.62
CA TYR A 404 0.52 14.39 0.28
C TYR A 404 1.64 13.48 0.80
N LEU A 405 2.26 12.75 -0.14
CA LEU A 405 3.26 11.72 0.13
C LEU A 405 4.64 12.19 -0.32
N GLU A 406 5.60 12.20 0.59
CA GLU A 406 7.01 12.35 0.29
C GLU A 406 7.69 10.98 0.20
N SER A 407 7.24 10.00 0.98
CA SER A 407 7.63 8.60 0.83
C SER A 407 6.51 7.64 1.23
N ILE A 408 6.57 6.41 0.70
CA ILE A 408 5.65 5.33 1.03
C ILE A 408 6.45 4.28 1.79
N GLY A 409 6.07 3.98 3.03
CA GLY A 409 6.81 3.04 3.87
C GLY A 409 6.75 1.60 3.35
N ASN A 410 5.53 1.10 3.14
CA ASN A 410 5.26 -0.22 2.59
C ASN A 410 4.32 -0.07 1.38
N PRO A 411 4.86 0.05 0.14
CA PRO A 411 4.08 0.26 -1.07
C PRO A 411 3.12 -0.88 -1.40
N ARG A 412 3.47 -2.13 -1.09
CA ARG A 412 2.60 -3.28 -1.37
C ARG A 412 1.38 -3.28 -0.44
N LYS A 413 1.59 -3.02 0.86
CA LYS A 413 0.49 -2.79 1.82
C LYS A 413 -0.33 -1.56 1.42
N PHE A 414 0.33 -0.47 1.03
CA PHE A 414 -0.33 0.74 0.53
C PHE A 414 -1.22 0.44 -0.67
N SER A 415 -0.69 -0.18 -1.73
CA SER A 415 -1.43 -0.50 -2.96
C SER A 415 -2.67 -1.35 -2.67
N ARG A 416 -2.53 -2.39 -1.83
CA ARG A 416 -3.67 -3.21 -1.39
C ARG A 416 -4.75 -2.40 -0.66
N ILE A 417 -4.35 -1.60 0.34
CA ILE A 417 -5.29 -0.84 1.15
C ILE A 417 -5.95 0.24 0.28
N ALA A 418 -5.15 0.95 -0.51
CA ALA A 418 -5.60 1.98 -1.42
C ALA A 418 -6.60 1.43 -2.44
N ARG A 419 -6.34 0.27 -3.08
CA ARG A 419 -7.30 -0.36 -4.01
C ARG A 419 -8.67 -0.58 -3.34
N ARG A 420 -8.67 -1.18 -2.15
CA ARG A 420 -9.90 -1.45 -1.38
C ARG A 420 -10.63 -0.18 -0.96
N VAL A 421 -9.91 0.88 -0.60
CA VAL A 421 -10.52 2.17 -0.22
C VAL A 421 -11.02 2.90 -1.46
N SER A 422 -10.26 2.92 -2.56
CA SER A 422 -10.62 3.53 -3.85
C SER A 422 -11.90 2.97 -4.45
N GLU A 423 -12.23 1.70 -4.21
CA GLU A 423 -13.49 1.08 -4.62
C GLU A 423 -14.73 1.76 -4.00
N GLN A 424 -14.56 2.44 -2.85
CA GLN A 424 -15.65 3.08 -2.11
C GLN A 424 -15.50 4.61 -2.06
N LYS A 425 -14.27 5.11 -1.99
CA LYS A 425 -13.94 6.51 -1.71
C LYS A 425 -12.76 6.94 -2.56
N PRO A 426 -12.85 8.02 -3.36
CA PRO A 426 -11.74 8.46 -4.18
C PRO A 426 -10.53 8.89 -3.34
N ILE A 427 -9.35 8.44 -3.76
CA ILE A 427 -8.07 8.85 -3.18
C ILE A 427 -7.35 9.74 -4.18
N VAL A 428 -7.05 10.99 -3.82
CA VAL A 428 -6.22 11.90 -4.60
C VAL A 428 -4.85 12.01 -3.95
N ALA A 429 -3.79 11.71 -4.70
CA ALA A 429 -2.43 11.69 -4.16
C ALA A 429 -1.47 12.59 -4.94
N VAL A 430 -0.72 13.41 -4.18
CA VAL A 430 0.45 14.15 -4.66
C VAL A 430 1.69 13.44 -4.16
N LYS A 431 2.56 13.01 -5.07
CA LYS A 431 3.88 12.46 -4.72
C LYS A 431 4.96 13.51 -4.98
N SER A 432 5.61 14.02 -3.93
CA SER A 432 6.76 14.91 -4.10
C SER A 432 8.01 14.12 -4.53
N GLY A 433 8.96 14.79 -5.19
CA GLY A 433 10.26 14.18 -5.56
C GLY A 433 10.21 13.14 -6.69
N ARG A 434 9.26 13.24 -7.63
CA ARG A 434 9.12 12.33 -8.79
C ARG A 434 10.42 12.15 -9.59
N SER A 435 11.22 13.22 -9.72
CA SER A 435 12.47 13.19 -10.49
C SER A 435 13.68 12.67 -9.70
N THR A 436 13.67 12.76 -8.37
CA THR A 436 14.82 12.39 -7.54
C THR A 436 14.68 11.01 -6.92
N GLN A 437 13.45 10.47 -6.83
CA GLN A 437 13.11 9.22 -6.14
C GLN A 437 13.79 9.08 -4.77
N GLY A 438 14.13 10.23 -4.15
CA GLY A 438 14.94 10.30 -2.96
C GLY A 438 14.14 9.95 -1.71
N VAL A 439 14.85 9.51 -0.68
CA VAL A 439 14.27 9.36 0.66
C VAL A 439 14.24 10.74 1.31
N PRO A 440 13.06 11.26 1.72
CA PRO A 440 12.96 12.53 2.42
C PRO A 440 13.78 12.51 3.72
N VAL A 441 14.29 13.68 4.11
CA VAL A 441 15.03 13.85 5.36
C VAL A 441 14.13 13.46 6.54
N GLY A 442 14.65 12.66 7.47
CA GLY A 442 13.90 12.15 8.62
C GLY A 442 13.06 10.89 8.36
N HIS A 443 12.77 10.55 7.09
CA HIS A 443 12.00 9.34 6.76
C HIS A 443 12.88 8.11 6.65
N ARG A 444 12.34 6.95 7.04
CA ARG A 444 13.00 5.64 6.89
C ARG A 444 12.28 4.81 5.84
N VAL A 445 12.76 4.89 4.61
CA VAL A 445 12.23 4.12 3.47
C VAL A 445 13.40 3.60 2.65
N LYS A 446 13.27 2.39 2.11
CA LYS A 446 14.26 1.82 1.20
C LYS A 446 14.29 2.64 -0.10
N ARG A 447 15.46 2.79 -0.72
CA ARG A 447 15.56 3.38 -2.06
C ARG A 447 15.02 2.39 -3.08
N THR A 448 14.33 2.91 -4.08
CA THR A 448 13.84 2.13 -5.22
C THR A 448 14.80 2.26 -6.39
N SER A 449 14.93 1.18 -7.17
CA SER A 449 15.53 1.19 -8.50
C SER A 449 14.46 1.13 -9.61
N ALA A 450 13.17 1.03 -9.23
CA ALA A 450 12.05 0.99 -10.16
C ALA A 450 11.86 2.33 -10.89
N PRO A 451 11.56 2.32 -12.19
CA PRO A 451 11.32 3.54 -12.96
C PRO A 451 10.03 4.23 -12.52
N GLN A 452 9.91 5.53 -12.77
CA GLN A 452 8.72 6.31 -12.37
C GLN A 452 7.42 5.72 -12.94
N LYS A 453 7.45 5.14 -14.14
CA LYS A 453 6.30 4.43 -14.74
C LYS A 453 5.80 3.25 -13.90
N ALA A 454 6.66 2.56 -13.16
CA ALA A 454 6.26 1.50 -12.24
C ALA A 454 5.50 2.06 -11.02
N VAL A 455 5.95 3.22 -10.52
CA VAL A 455 5.25 3.93 -9.44
C VAL A 455 3.87 4.42 -9.89
N ASP A 456 3.79 4.96 -11.10
CA ASP A 456 2.54 5.44 -11.68
C ASP A 456 1.57 4.27 -11.97
N ALA A 457 2.10 3.11 -12.41
CA ALA A 457 1.32 1.89 -12.55
C ALA A 457 0.75 1.42 -11.21
N MET A 458 1.52 1.47 -10.11
CA MET A 458 1.02 1.13 -8.76
C MET A 458 -0.23 1.95 -8.39
N PHE A 459 -0.15 3.27 -8.55
CA PHE A 459 -1.27 4.16 -8.20
C PHE A 459 -2.47 3.89 -9.09
N SER A 460 -2.26 3.68 -10.39
CA SER A 460 -3.31 3.38 -11.36
C SER A 460 -4.01 2.04 -11.06
N GLN A 461 -3.24 0.99 -10.73
CA GLN A 461 -3.77 -0.32 -10.32
C GLN A 461 -4.59 -0.25 -9.02
N ALA A 462 -4.25 0.69 -8.14
CA ALA A 462 -4.94 0.93 -6.88
C ALA A 462 -6.08 1.96 -6.95
N GLY A 463 -6.41 2.48 -8.15
CA GLY A 463 -7.47 3.47 -8.33
C GLY A 463 -7.16 4.85 -7.74
N VAL A 464 -5.90 5.11 -7.40
CA VAL A 464 -5.48 6.39 -6.82
C VAL A 464 -5.35 7.43 -7.93
N ILE A 465 -6.05 8.55 -7.76
CA ILE A 465 -5.99 9.71 -8.64
C ILE A 465 -4.70 10.46 -8.37
N GLN A 466 -3.66 10.11 -9.13
CA GLN A 466 -2.37 10.76 -9.05
C GLN A 466 -2.39 12.12 -9.75
N VAL A 467 -1.91 13.14 -9.07
CA VAL A 467 -1.81 14.52 -9.54
C VAL A 467 -0.39 15.07 -9.30
N ASP A 468 0.00 16.07 -10.08
CA ASP A 468 1.39 16.56 -10.05
C ASP A 468 1.62 17.69 -9.04
N THR A 469 0.56 18.38 -8.65
CA THR A 469 0.65 19.57 -7.77
C THR A 469 -0.44 19.58 -6.71
N LEU A 470 -0.19 20.28 -5.59
CA LEU A 470 -1.20 20.53 -4.57
C LEU A 470 -2.39 21.31 -5.12
N ASP A 471 -2.16 22.24 -6.05
CA ASP A 471 -3.24 23.00 -6.68
C ASP A 471 -4.18 22.08 -7.49
N GLU A 472 -3.64 21.16 -8.29
CA GLU A 472 -4.43 20.15 -9.02
C GLU A 472 -5.16 19.20 -8.06
N MET A 473 -4.51 18.81 -6.95
CA MET A 473 -5.15 17.98 -5.91
C MET A 473 -6.42 18.65 -5.36
N PHE A 474 -6.35 19.94 -5.03
CA PHE A 474 -7.51 20.67 -4.54
C PHE A 474 -8.57 20.88 -5.62
N ASP A 475 -8.16 21.11 -6.87
CA ASP A 475 -9.05 21.23 -8.03
C ASP A 475 -9.86 19.95 -8.27
N VAL A 476 -9.25 18.78 -8.10
CA VAL A 476 -9.92 17.48 -8.18
C VAL A 476 -10.78 17.24 -6.94
N ALA A 477 -10.24 17.51 -5.74
CA ALA A 477 -10.91 17.27 -4.48
C ALA A 477 -12.24 18.04 -4.35
N GLN A 478 -12.27 19.32 -4.76
CA GLN A 478 -13.50 20.12 -4.71
C GLN A 478 -14.60 19.57 -5.62
N LEU A 479 -14.25 18.95 -6.75
CA LEU A 479 -15.22 18.29 -7.63
C LEU A 479 -15.78 17.05 -6.96
N LEU A 480 -14.89 16.14 -6.54
CA LEU A 480 -15.27 14.86 -5.94
C LEU A 480 -16.05 15.01 -4.63
N ALA A 481 -15.77 16.06 -3.86
CA ALA A 481 -16.45 16.32 -2.60
C ALA A 481 -17.84 16.95 -2.77
N HIS A 482 -18.18 17.56 -3.91
CA HIS A 482 -19.43 18.34 -4.01
C HIS A 482 -20.32 17.96 -5.19
N GLN A 483 -19.81 17.24 -6.18
CA GLN A 483 -20.56 16.84 -7.38
C GLN A 483 -20.66 15.32 -7.49
N PRO A 484 -21.70 14.80 -8.17
CA PRO A 484 -21.79 13.37 -8.47
C PRO A 484 -20.66 12.91 -9.41
N LEU A 485 -20.31 11.63 -9.36
CA LEU A 485 -19.33 11.07 -10.31
C LEU A 485 -19.93 11.03 -11.72
N PRO A 486 -19.13 11.36 -12.77
CA PRO A 486 -19.58 11.27 -14.15
C PRO A 486 -19.82 9.80 -14.54
N ARG A 487 -20.88 9.55 -15.33
CA ARG A 487 -21.21 8.21 -15.83
C ARG A 487 -20.40 7.79 -17.06
N GLY A 488 -19.63 8.70 -17.63
CA GLY A 488 -18.84 8.49 -18.85
C GLY A 488 -18.03 9.73 -19.21
N ASN A 489 -17.38 9.68 -20.37
CA ASN A 489 -16.43 10.71 -20.82
C ASN A 489 -17.03 11.75 -21.80
N ARG A 490 -18.36 11.81 -21.94
CA ARG A 490 -19.04 12.74 -22.85
C ARG A 490 -19.44 14.02 -22.11
N ILE A 491 -18.99 15.17 -22.59
CA ILE A 491 -19.20 16.45 -21.92
C ILE A 491 -19.92 17.46 -22.82
N ALA A 492 -20.74 18.30 -22.21
CA ALA A 492 -21.31 19.49 -22.84
C ALA A 492 -20.61 20.76 -22.35
N VAL A 493 -20.54 21.77 -23.21
CA VAL A 493 -20.03 23.10 -22.86
C VAL A 493 -21.17 24.09 -23.07
N VAL A 494 -21.52 24.84 -22.03
CA VAL A 494 -22.52 25.91 -22.07
C VAL A 494 -21.86 27.20 -21.63
N GLY A 495 -21.97 28.26 -22.42
CA GLY A 495 -21.45 29.54 -21.97
C GLY A 495 -21.66 30.72 -22.89
N ASN A 496 -21.22 31.88 -22.42
CA ASN A 496 -21.40 33.16 -23.08
C ASN A 496 -20.15 33.66 -23.83
N SER A 497 -19.12 32.81 -23.97
CA SER A 497 -17.85 33.13 -24.63
C SER A 497 -17.37 31.98 -25.52
N ASP A 498 -17.47 32.17 -26.84
CA ASP A 498 -17.04 31.18 -27.83
C ASP A 498 -15.54 30.90 -27.78
N ALA A 499 -14.73 31.94 -27.51
CA ALA A 499 -13.28 31.80 -27.41
C ALA A 499 -12.88 30.88 -26.25
N VAL A 500 -13.55 31.00 -25.11
CA VAL A 500 -13.29 30.14 -23.94
C VAL A 500 -13.85 28.75 -24.16
N ALA A 501 -15.02 28.62 -24.81
CA ALA A 501 -15.58 27.31 -25.19
C ALA A 501 -14.65 26.51 -26.12
N LEU A 502 -13.93 27.19 -27.03
CA LEU A 502 -12.90 26.55 -27.86
C LEU A 502 -11.74 26.02 -27.02
N ILE A 503 -11.23 26.79 -26.05
CA ILE A 503 -10.18 26.35 -25.13
C ILE A 503 -10.63 25.13 -24.32
N VAL A 504 -11.87 25.14 -23.81
CA VAL A 504 -12.47 23.97 -23.13
C VAL A 504 -12.46 22.76 -24.06
N THR A 505 -12.89 22.95 -25.32
CA THR A 505 -12.99 21.87 -26.31
C THR A 505 -11.62 21.25 -26.61
N ASP A 506 -10.60 22.08 -26.85
CA ASP A 506 -9.25 21.63 -27.15
C ASP A 506 -8.60 20.94 -25.94
N ALA A 507 -8.76 21.52 -24.74
CA ALA A 507 -8.29 20.91 -23.50
C ALA A 507 -8.98 19.56 -23.28
N ALA A 508 -10.29 19.45 -23.50
CA ALA A 508 -11.05 18.24 -23.27
C ALA A 508 -10.63 17.12 -24.22
N LYS A 509 -10.46 17.43 -25.52
CA LYS A 509 -9.92 16.47 -26.50
C LYS A 509 -8.51 16.00 -26.14
N SER A 510 -7.65 16.89 -25.65
CA SER A 510 -6.28 16.51 -25.24
C SER A 510 -6.26 15.56 -24.03
N GLN A 511 -7.30 15.58 -23.21
CA GLN A 511 -7.50 14.68 -22.06
C GLN A 511 -8.31 13.43 -22.41
N GLY A 512 -8.70 13.24 -23.69
CA GLY A 512 -9.48 12.08 -24.14
C GLY A 512 -10.99 12.18 -23.89
N LEU A 513 -11.51 13.34 -23.49
CA LEU A 513 -12.95 13.56 -23.31
C LEU A 513 -13.64 13.81 -24.66
N GLN A 514 -14.89 13.36 -24.78
CA GLN A 514 -15.72 13.57 -25.96
C GLN A 514 -16.60 14.80 -25.78
N VAL A 515 -16.45 15.81 -26.63
CA VAL A 515 -17.11 17.11 -26.46
C VAL A 515 -18.26 17.23 -27.46
N ALA A 516 -19.49 17.42 -26.97
CA ALA A 516 -20.63 17.78 -27.80
C ALA A 516 -20.48 19.21 -28.38
N PRO A 517 -21.16 19.57 -29.48
CA PRO A 517 -21.15 20.94 -29.98
C PRO A 517 -21.48 21.95 -28.87
N PRO A 518 -20.62 22.96 -28.61
CA PRO A 518 -20.84 23.94 -27.55
C PRO A 518 -22.13 24.73 -27.75
N ILE A 519 -22.82 25.02 -26.64
CA ILE A 519 -24.01 25.87 -26.62
C ILE A 519 -23.56 27.30 -26.28
N SER A 520 -23.59 28.17 -27.28
CA SER A 520 -23.21 29.58 -27.15
C SER A 520 -24.43 30.47 -26.87
N LEU A 521 -24.36 31.24 -25.78
CA LEU A 521 -25.44 32.12 -25.33
C LEU A 521 -25.20 33.60 -25.73
N GLY A 522 -24.02 33.91 -26.27
CA GLY A 522 -23.61 35.28 -26.60
C GLY A 522 -23.21 36.10 -25.37
N ALA A 523 -22.37 37.13 -25.56
CA ALA A 523 -21.66 37.82 -24.48
C ALA A 523 -22.53 38.50 -23.41
N ASN A 524 -23.81 38.79 -23.71
CA ASN A 524 -24.74 39.48 -22.80
C ASN A 524 -25.77 38.54 -22.16
N ALA A 525 -25.61 37.22 -22.29
CA ALA A 525 -26.53 36.25 -21.71
C ALA A 525 -26.69 36.44 -20.19
N GLY A 526 -27.94 36.50 -19.74
CA GLY A 526 -28.31 36.61 -18.34
C GLY A 526 -28.72 35.26 -17.74
N ALA A 527 -29.28 35.30 -16.54
CA ALA A 527 -29.66 34.11 -15.77
C ALA A 527 -30.65 33.20 -16.52
N GLU A 528 -31.68 33.78 -17.16
CA GLU A 528 -32.74 33.03 -17.87
C GLU A 528 -32.17 32.23 -19.05
N GLU A 529 -31.29 32.82 -19.86
CA GLU A 529 -30.66 32.09 -20.96
C GLU A 529 -29.73 30.97 -20.47
N PHE A 530 -29.02 31.20 -19.36
CA PHE A 530 -28.20 30.15 -18.74
C PHE A 530 -29.06 29.02 -18.19
N GLU A 531 -30.16 29.32 -17.49
CA GLU A 531 -31.06 28.32 -16.90
C GLU A 531 -31.58 27.36 -17.96
N VAL A 532 -32.20 27.89 -19.02
CA VAL A 532 -32.76 27.10 -20.13
C VAL A 532 -31.69 26.24 -20.80
N ALA A 533 -30.50 26.80 -21.05
CA ALA A 533 -29.44 26.09 -21.75
C ALA A 533 -28.79 24.99 -20.90
N LEU A 534 -28.58 25.24 -19.61
CA LEU A 534 -28.03 24.27 -18.67
C LEU A 534 -28.99 23.09 -18.48
N GLU A 535 -30.28 23.34 -18.26
CA GLU A 535 -31.31 22.30 -18.14
C GLU A 535 -31.39 21.46 -19.42
N ALA A 536 -31.46 22.10 -20.58
CA ALA A 536 -31.51 21.41 -21.87
C ALA A 536 -30.27 20.53 -22.10
N ALA A 537 -29.09 20.99 -21.69
CA ALA A 537 -27.86 20.22 -21.79
C ALA A 537 -27.82 19.02 -20.82
N LEU A 538 -28.31 19.18 -19.59
CA LEU A 538 -28.26 18.14 -18.55
C LEU A 538 -29.26 17.01 -18.81
N VAL A 539 -30.41 17.26 -19.45
CA VAL A 539 -31.40 16.20 -19.77
C VAL A 539 -30.92 15.26 -20.88
N ARG A 540 -29.96 15.68 -21.70
CA ARG A 540 -29.46 14.89 -22.83
C ARG A 540 -28.77 13.59 -22.40
N SER A 541 -29.17 12.46 -22.99
CA SER A 541 -28.56 11.14 -22.71
C SER A 541 -27.16 10.97 -23.31
N ASP A 542 -26.74 11.87 -24.21
CA ASP A 542 -25.40 11.89 -24.81
C ASP A 542 -24.40 12.79 -24.07
N VAL A 543 -24.77 13.28 -22.88
CA VAL A 543 -23.96 14.14 -22.00
C VAL A 543 -23.87 13.49 -20.63
N ASP A 544 -22.66 13.29 -20.12
CA ASP A 544 -22.37 12.70 -18.81
C ASP A 544 -21.86 13.75 -17.80
N ALA A 545 -21.36 14.89 -18.27
CA ALA A 545 -20.90 16.02 -17.45
C ALA A 545 -21.04 17.36 -18.19
N LEU A 546 -21.04 18.47 -17.45
CA LEU A 546 -21.21 19.82 -18.02
C LEU A 546 -20.10 20.78 -17.57
N VAL A 547 -19.58 21.57 -18.52
CA VAL A 547 -18.67 22.69 -18.28
C VAL A 547 -19.41 24.01 -18.54
N ALA A 548 -19.63 24.77 -17.47
CA ALA A 548 -20.25 26.09 -17.52
C ALA A 548 -19.19 27.20 -17.65
N VAL A 549 -19.30 28.00 -18.70
CA VAL A 549 -18.39 29.11 -18.99
C VAL A 549 -19.15 30.43 -18.84
N TYR A 550 -18.76 31.21 -17.83
CA TYR A 550 -19.33 32.53 -17.60
C TYR A 550 -18.23 33.59 -17.53
N THR A 551 -18.25 34.49 -18.51
CA THR A 551 -17.45 35.72 -18.54
C THR A 551 -18.37 36.91 -18.28
N PRO A 552 -18.21 37.67 -17.18
CA PRO A 552 -19.15 38.72 -16.82
C PRO A 552 -19.16 39.84 -17.88
N PRO A 553 -20.34 40.30 -18.32
CA PRO A 553 -20.48 41.56 -19.05
C PRO A 553 -19.92 42.74 -18.24
N ILE A 554 -19.45 43.78 -18.94
CA ILE A 554 -18.90 45.00 -18.32
C ILE A 554 -19.94 45.60 -17.36
N ASN A 555 -19.53 45.89 -16.11
CA ASN A 555 -20.35 46.45 -15.02
C ASN A 555 -21.46 45.53 -14.46
N THR A 556 -21.32 44.20 -14.55
CA THR A 556 -22.25 43.24 -13.93
C THR A 556 -21.53 42.27 -12.99
N GLY A 557 -22.18 41.89 -11.88
CA GLY A 557 -21.61 40.99 -10.86
C GLY A 557 -21.83 39.50 -11.11
N GLY A 558 -22.76 39.13 -12.00
CA GLY A 558 -23.09 37.73 -12.32
C GLY A 558 -23.83 36.95 -11.23
N GLU A 559 -24.31 37.61 -10.17
CA GLU A 559 -24.98 36.98 -9.02
C GLU A 559 -26.19 36.15 -9.44
N ASP A 560 -27.02 36.65 -10.35
CA ASP A 560 -28.21 35.93 -10.83
C ASP A 560 -27.83 34.63 -11.57
N VAL A 561 -26.76 34.66 -12.37
CA VAL A 561 -26.25 33.45 -13.08
C VAL A 561 -25.66 32.46 -12.09
N ALA A 562 -24.99 32.93 -11.04
CA ALA A 562 -24.47 32.08 -9.98
C ALA A 562 -25.60 31.38 -9.20
N ASN A 563 -26.69 32.09 -8.91
CA ASN A 563 -27.88 31.50 -8.27
C ASN A 563 -28.50 30.39 -9.12
N VAL A 564 -28.59 30.60 -10.44
CA VAL A 564 -29.05 29.57 -11.39
C VAL A 564 -28.13 28.34 -11.36
N LEU A 565 -26.81 28.55 -11.44
CA LEU A 565 -25.83 27.45 -11.38
C LEU A 565 -25.92 26.67 -10.07
N ALA A 566 -26.07 27.35 -8.94
CA ALA A 566 -26.23 26.71 -7.63
C ALA A 566 -27.51 25.89 -7.55
N ALA A 567 -28.65 26.44 -7.99
CA ALA A 567 -29.95 25.76 -7.99
C ALA A 567 -29.96 24.52 -8.90
N ILE A 568 -29.37 24.62 -10.09
CA ILE A 568 -29.23 23.50 -11.02
C ILE A 568 -28.25 22.46 -10.47
N GLY A 569 -27.13 22.91 -9.89
CA GLY A 569 -26.13 22.02 -9.28
C GLY A 569 -26.70 21.18 -8.14
N GLU A 570 -27.56 21.75 -7.31
CA GLU A 570 -28.26 21.05 -6.21
C GLU A 570 -29.14 19.88 -6.72
N GLN A 571 -29.76 20.04 -7.89
CA GLN A 571 -30.72 19.08 -8.44
C GLN A 571 -30.10 18.12 -9.46
N SER A 572 -28.89 18.40 -9.95
CA SER A 572 -28.26 17.65 -11.03
C SER A 572 -27.73 16.29 -10.57
N ASP A 573 -27.99 15.25 -11.35
CA ASP A 573 -27.38 13.92 -11.21
C ASP A 573 -26.10 13.75 -12.05
N LYS A 574 -25.67 14.81 -12.74
CA LYS A 574 -24.45 14.89 -13.55
C LYS A 574 -23.51 15.98 -13.01
N PRO A 575 -22.20 15.76 -12.98
CA PRO A 575 -21.26 16.76 -12.48
C PRO A 575 -21.24 18.01 -13.35
N ILE A 576 -21.21 19.16 -12.68
CA ILE A 576 -21.07 20.48 -13.27
C ILE A 576 -19.77 21.10 -12.75
N VAL A 577 -18.93 21.58 -13.67
CA VAL A 577 -17.75 22.41 -13.36
C VAL A 577 -17.89 23.78 -14.01
N SER A 578 -17.34 24.83 -13.41
CA SER A 578 -17.46 26.18 -13.93
C SER A 578 -16.13 26.94 -14.01
N THR A 579 -16.09 28.00 -14.83
CA THR A 579 -14.99 28.99 -14.85
C THR A 579 -15.49 30.38 -14.41
N PHE A 580 -16.41 30.40 -13.45
CA PHE A 580 -17.10 31.62 -13.01
C PHE A 580 -16.12 32.64 -12.41
N LEU A 581 -15.99 33.80 -13.07
CA LEU A 581 -15.06 34.88 -12.71
C LEU A 581 -13.57 34.44 -12.62
N ALA A 582 -13.19 33.30 -13.21
CA ALA A 582 -11.86 32.70 -13.05
C ALA A 582 -11.41 32.59 -11.57
N SER A 583 -12.35 32.37 -10.66
CA SER A 583 -12.09 32.23 -9.23
C SER A 583 -11.65 30.81 -8.87
N LYS A 584 -10.76 30.66 -7.88
CA LYS A 584 -10.32 29.35 -7.34
C LYS A 584 -11.25 28.91 -6.20
N GLY A 585 -11.71 27.66 -6.24
CA GLY A 585 -12.54 27.05 -5.19
C GLY A 585 -14.03 27.12 -5.49
N ILE A 586 -14.88 27.07 -4.45
CA ILE A 586 -16.33 27.27 -4.59
C ILE A 586 -16.67 28.68 -4.10
N PRO A 587 -16.97 29.63 -5.01
CA PRO A 587 -17.45 30.96 -4.67
C PRO A 587 -18.67 30.88 -3.76
N VAL A 588 -18.82 31.82 -2.83
CA VAL A 588 -19.98 31.84 -1.90
C VAL A 588 -21.31 31.77 -2.65
N LEU A 589 -21.41 32.43 -3.80
CA LEU A 589 -22.60 32.44 -4.65
C LEU A 589 -22.91 31.09 -5.33
N LEU A 590 -21.94 30.19 -5.43
CA LEU A 590 -22.08 28.86 -6.03
C LEU A 590 -22.20 27.75 -4.96
N ARG A 591 -22.25 28.12 -3.67
CA ARG A 591 -22.39 27.17 -2.55
C ARG A 591 -23.85 26.88 -2.30
N VAL A 592 -24.20 25.61 -2.32
CA VAL A 592 -25.38 25.11 -1.64
C VAL A 592 -25.04 25.05 -0.14
N PRO A 593 -25.84 25.63 0.77
CA PRO A 593 -25.57 25.54 2.19
C PRO A 593 -25.57 24.09 2.64
N ASP A 594 -24.52 23.65 3.34
CA ASP A 594 -24.58 22.38 4.06
C ASP A 594 -25.48 22.51 5.29
N LEU A 595 -26.02 21.40 5.82
CA LEU A 595 -26.95 21.36 6.97
C LEU A 595 -26.41 22.09 8.22
N GLN A 596 -25.09 22.27 8.31
CA GLN A 596 -24.40 22.92 9.44
C GLN A 596 -23.75 24.28 9.09
N GLY A 597 -23.93 24.78 7.85
CA GLY A 597 -23.64 26.17 7.47
C GLY A 597 -22.16 26.60 7.36
N GLY A 598 -21.19 25.72 7.62
CA GLY A 598 -19.76 26.05 7.66
C GLY A 598 -18.98 25.83 6.34
N SER A 599 -19.52 25.03 5.41
CA SER A 599 -18.85 24.66 4.15
C SER A 599 -19.84 24.49 2.99
N ALA A 600 -19.31 24.21 1.80
CA ALA A 600 -20.11 23.92 0.62
C ALA A 600 -20.79 22.54 0.74
N GLY A 601 -22.12 22.50 0.60
CA GLY A 601 -22.91 21.28 0.57
C GLY A 601 -22.82 20.54 -0.76
N ARG A 602 -23.47 19.37 -0.85
CA ARG A 602 -23.59 18.63 -2.12
C ARG A 602 -24.36 19.47 -3.15
N GLY A 603 -23.99 19.31 -4.42
CA GLY A 603 -24.52 20.10 -5.52
C GLY A 603 -23.86 21.47 -5.71
N SER A 604 -23.03 21.91 -4.76
CA SER A 604 -22.25 23.14 -4.93
C SER A 604 -21.34 23.05 -6.15
N VAL A 605 -21.37 24.06 -7.02
CA VAL A 605 -20.68 24.03 -8.32
C VAL A 605 -19.24 24.55 -8.17
N PRO A 606 -18.21 23.70 -8.37
CA PRO A 606 -16.82 24.14 -8.33
C PRO A 606 -16.50 25.16 -9.44
N SER A 607 -15.74 26.20 -9.09
CA SER A 607 -15.16 27.14 -10.04
C SER A 607 -13.64 27.00 -10.10
N TYR A 608 -13.12 27.19 -11.31
CA TYR A 608 -11.71 27.06 -11.62
C TYR A 608 -11.14 28.34 -12.20
N ALA A 609 -9.86 28.59 -11.90
CA ALA A 609 -9.14 29.74 -12.41
C ALA A 609 -8.89 29.69 -13.92
N SER A 610 -8.95 28.51 -14.52
CA SER A 610 -8.81 28.35 -15.97
C SER A 610 -9.68 27.20 -16.50
N PRO A 611 -10.11 27.28 -17.77
CA PRO A 611 -10.82 26.19 -18.45
C PRO A 611 -10.07 24.86 -18.42
N GLU A 612 -8.74 24.88 -18.59
CA GLU A 612 -7.90 23.69 -18.61
C GLU A 612 -7.85 23.02 -17.23
N ALA A 613 -7.88 23.79 -16.15
CA ALA A 613 -7.96 23.26 -14.79
C ALA A 613 -9.31 22.56 -14.54
N ALA A 614 -10.42 23.18 -14.96
CA ALA A 614 -11.75 22.56 -14.86
C ALA A 614 -11.83 21.24 -15.63
N VAL A 615 -11.36 21.25 -16.88
CA VAL A 615 -11.34 20.07 -17.75
C VAL A 615 -10.43 18.98 -17.21
N ARG A 616 -9.24 19.32 -16.72
CA ARG A 616 -8.31 18.36 -16.12
C ARG A 616 -8.90 17.72 -14.87
N ALA A 617 -9.52 18.50 -13.98
CA ALA A 617 -10.19 17.96 -12.80
C ALA A 617 -11.33 17.00 -13.19
N LEU A 618 -12.13 17.38 -14.19
CA LEU A 618 -13.20 16.53 -14.72
C LEU A 618 -12.65 15.24 -15.35
N ALA A 619 -11.58 15.31 -16.15
CA ALA A 619 -10.96 14.13 -16.73
C ALA A 619 -10.42 13.16 -15.68
N ARG A 620 -9.82 13.67 -14.59
CA ARG A 620 -9.40 12.85 -13.45
C ARG A 620 -10.58 12.14 -12.79
N ALA A 621 -11.69 12.84 -12.59
CA ALA A 621 -12.91 12.26 -12.03
C ALA A 621 -13.56 11.23 -12.96
N VAL A 622 -13.54 11.45 -14.28
CA VAL A 622 -13.99 10.47 -15.30
C VAL A 622 -13.15 9.20 -15.24
N ASN A 623 -11.82 9.32 -15.29
CA ASN A 623 -10.93 8.17 -15.23
C ASN A 623 -11.12 7.36 -13.94
N TYR A 624 -11.34 8.04 -12.81
CA TYR A 624 -11.67 7.38 -11.54
C TYR A 624 -13.04 6.71 -11.58
N ALA A 625 -14.07 7.36 -12.11
CA ALA A 625 -15.42 6.79 -12.19
C ALA A 625 -15.46 5.54 -13.09
N GLU A 626 -14.73 5.56 -14.22
CA GLU A 626 -14.53 4.40 -15.08
C GLU A 626 -13.77 3.29 -14.34
N TRP A 627 -12.73 3.64 -13.58
CA TRP A 627 -12.00 2.68 -12.76
C TRP A 627 -12.86 2.07 -11.65
N ALA A 628 -13.65 2.88 -10.93
CA ALA A 628 -14.44 2.44 -9.79
C ALA A 628 -15.65 1.58 -10.20
N SER A 629 -16.20 1.81 -11.39
CA SER A 629 -17.39 1.10 -11.89
C SER A 629 -17.09 -0.19 -12.64
N ARG A 630 -15.83 -0.42 -13.05
CA ARG A 630 -15.44 -1.61 -13.81
C ARG A 630 -15.32 -2.86 -12.94
N ASP A 631 -15.39 -4.01 -13.59
CA ASP A 631 -14.94 -5.26 -12.97
C ASP A 631 -13.42 -5.23 -12.77
N HIS A 632 -12.99 -5.47 -11.53
CA HIS A 632 -11.59 -5.47 -11.13
C HIS A 632 -10.88 -6.79 -11.38
N GLY A 633 -11.60 -7.77 -11.95
CA GLY A 633 -11.05 -9.06 -12.32
C GLY A 633 -10.83 -9.98 -11.14
N THR A 634 -10.24 -11.13 -11.42
CA THR A 634 -9.94 -12.17 -10.43
C THR A 634 -8.46 -12.47 -10.38
N TYR A 635 -7.98 -12.83 -9.19
CA TYR A 635 -6.63 -13.35 -9.03
C TYR A 635 -6.60 -14.81 -9.48
N GLN A 636 -5.58 -15.19 -10.25
CA GLN A 636 -5.40 -16.57 -10.67
C GLN A 636 -5.05 -17.46 -9.47
N ASP A 637 -5.63 -18.66 -9.43
CA ASP A 637 -5.36 -19.62 -8.37
C ASP A 637 -3.96 -20.24 -8.51
N SER A 638 -3.20 -20.22 -7.43
CA SER A 638 -1.83 -20.74 -7.36
C SER A 638 -1.76 -22.26 -7.18
N GLU A 639 -2.87 -22.94 -6.88
CA GLU A 639 -2.88 -24.40 -6.60
C GLU A 639 -2.34 -25.26 -7.77
N GLN A 640 -2.30 -24.71 -8.98
CA GLN A 640 -1.81 -25.42 -10.17
C GLN A 640 -0.28 -25.39 -10.32
N TYR A 641 0.43 -24.55 -9.56
CA TYR A 641 1.88 -24.36 -9.69
C TYR A 641 2.68 -25.29 -8.79
N ARG A 642 3.83 -25.76 -9.28
CA ARG A 642 4.79 -26.56 -8.50
C ARG A 642 5.71 -25.66 -7.66
N THR A 643 5.12 -24.75 -6.89
CA THR A 643 5.86 -23.74 -6.10
C THR A 643 6.83 -24.38 -5.10
N GLY A 644 6.51 -25.54 -4.54
CA GLY A 644 7.41 -26.30 -3.64
C GLY A 644 8.70 -26.76 -4.33
N ASP A 645 8.60 -27.26 -5.56
CA ASP A 645 9.76 -27.67 -6.38
C ASP A 645 10.63 -26.46 -6.70
N ALA A 646 10.00 -25.34 -7.08
CA ALA A 646 10.70 -24.10 -7.38
C ALA A 646 11.46 -23.58 -6.14
N LYS A 647 10.82 -23.53 -4.97
CA LYS A 647 11.49 -23.13 -3.71
C LYS A 647 12.66 -24.04 -3.35
N THR A 648 12.53 -25.35 -3.61
CA THR A 648 13.60 -26.34 -3.37
C THR A 648 14.79 -26.10 -4.30
N LEU A 649 14.54 -25.80 -5.58
CA LEU A 649 15.60 -25.38 -6.52
C LEU A 649 16.33 -24.15 -6.01
N ILE A 650 15.61 -23.09 -5.65
CA ILE A 650 16.19 -21.83 -5.19
C ILE A 650 17.03 -22.04 -3.92
N ARG A 651 16.51 -22.80 -2.95
CA ARG A 651 17.23 -23.13 -1.72
C ARG A 651 18.52 -23.87 -2.00
N SER A 652 18.50 -24.92 -2.83
CA SER A 652 19.71 -25.68 -3.15
C SER A 652 20.78 -24.84 -3.86
N VAL A 653 20.36 -23.89 -4.72
CA VAL A 653 21.28 -22.93 -5.35
C VAL A 653 21.90 -21.98 -4.32
N LEU A 654 21.11 -21.44 -3.39
CA LEU A 654 21.60 -20.51 -2.37
C LEU A 654 22.43 -21.20 -1.28
N GLU A 655 22.20 -22.48 -1.00
CA GLU A 655 23.06 -23.29 -0.14
C GLU A 655 24.48 -23.42 -0.73
N LEU A 656 24.58 -23.59 -2.05
CA LEU A 656 25.86 -23.66 -2.77
C LEU A 656 26.48 -22.28 -3.02
N ALA A 657 25.65 -21.26 -3.23
CA ALA A 657 26.06 -19.88 -3.51
C ALA A 657 25.36 -18.87 -2.58
N PRO A 658 25.82 -18.71 -1.32
CA PRO A 658 25.15 -17.89 -0.31
C PRO A 658 25.10 -16.38 -0.60
N ARG A 659 25.83 -15.89 -1.63
CA ARG A 659 25.77 -14.49 -2.08
C ARG A 659 24.85 -14.29 -3.29
N GLY A 660 24.22 -15.36 -3.78
CA GLY A 660 23.44 -15.38 -5.01
C GLY A 660 24.21 -15.93 -6.20
N ALA A 661 23.46 -16.31 -7.24
CA ALA A 661 23.99 -16.89 -8.47
C ALA A 661 23.10 -16.53 -9.68
N VAL A 662 23.68 -16.55 -10.88
CA VAL A 662 22.92 -16.61 -12.13
C VAL A 662 22.60 -18.08 -12.38
N LEU A 663 21.33 -18.40 -12.62
CA LEU A 663 20.90 -19.77 -12.85
C LEU A 663 21.41 -20.29 -14.19
N SER A 664 21.75 -21.58 -14.26
CA SER A 664 22.06 -22.27 -15.52
C SER A 664 20.80 -22.39 -16.39
N THR A 665 20.98 -22.63 -17.69
CA THR A 665 19.86 -22.81 -18.63
C THR A 665 18.87 -23.89 -18.16
N GLU A 666 19.38 -25.02 -17.67
CA GLU A 666 18.57 -26.13 -17.15
C GLU A 666 17.78 -25.73 -15.90
N GLN A 667 18.38 -24.95 -15.01
CA GLN A 667 17.74 -24.44 -13.80
C GLN A 667 16.66 -23.41 -14.13
N VAL A 668 16.91 -22.50 -15.09
CA VAL A 668 15.91 -21.53 -15.56
C VAL A 668 14.74 -22.26 -16.23
N HIS A 669 15.03 -23.23 -17.09
CA HIS A 669 14.01 -24.07 -17.72
C HIS A 669 13.15 -24.79 -16.68
N PHE A 670 13.78 -25.45 -15.69
CA PHE A 670 13.04 -26.11 -14.62
C PHE A 670 12.19 -25.11 -13.81
N LEU A 671 12.74 -23.96 -13.45
CA LEU A 671 12.03 -22.91 -12.72
C LEU A 671 10.78 -22.45 -13.49
N LEU A 672 10.92 -22.10 -14.76
CA LEU A 672 9.80 -21.66 -15.61
C LEU A 672 8.75 -22.77 -15.79
N SER A 673 9.18 -24.03 -15.94
CA SER A 673 8.28 -25.18 -16.04
C SER A 673 7.45 -25.43 -14.77
N CYS A 674 7.90 -24.96 -13.59
CA CYS A 674 7.13 -25.06 -12.35
C CYS A 674 5.87 -24.17 -12.38
N TYR A 675 5.90 -23.11 -13.19
CA TYR A 675 4.78 -22.18 -13.43
C TYR A 675 4.16 -22.39 -14.82
N GLY A 676 4.44 -23.52 -15.48
CA GLY A 676 3.88 -23.88 -16.78
C GLY A 676 4.42 -23.09 -17.98
N ILE A 677 5.51 -22.33 -17.83
CA ILE A 677 6.13 -21.60 -18.94
C ILE A 677 7.15 -22.52 -19.62
N ASP A 678 6.91 -22.87 -20.89
CA ASP A 678 7.82 -23.68 -21.70
C ASP A 678 8.92 -22.81 -22.31
N LEU A 679 10.18 -23.13 -21.99
CA LEU A 679 11.36 -22.45 -22.52
C LEU A 679 12.01 -23.35 -23.56
N TRP A 680 12.11 -22.89 -24.81
CA TRP A 680 12.77 -23.66 -25.85
C TRP A 680 14.27 -23.76 -25.56
N THR A 681 14.75 -24.99 -25.37
CA THR A 681 16.16 -25.26 -25.13
C THR A 681 16.98 -25.15 -26.41
N TRP A 682 18.29 -25.09 -26.27
CA TRP A 682 19.26 -25.03 -27.35
C TRP A 682 20.41 -25.98 -27.07
N ILE A 683 21.06 -26.44 -28.14
CA ILE A 683 22.24 -27.31 -28.05
C ILE A 683 23.47 -26.43 -28.20
N ILE A 684 24.37 -26.48 -27.22
CA ILE A 684 25.67 -25.83 -27.28
C ILE A 684 26.54 -26.63 -28.25
N VAL A 685 27.17 -25.95 -29.20
CA VAL A 685 28.03 -26.58 -30.21
C VAL A 685 29.35 -25.81 -30.31
N HIS A 686 30.43 -26.56 -30.46
CA HIS A 686 31.81 -26.04 -30.47
C HIS A 686 32.48 -26.16 -31.83
N ASN A 687 31.96 -27.02 -32.70
CA ASN A 687 32.47 -27.25 -34.05
C ASN A 687 31.32 -27.49 -35.03
N ARG A 688 31.68 -27.52 -36.31
CA ARG A 688 30.74 -27.71 -37.43
C ARG A 688 30.02 -29.05 -37.33
N GLU A 689 30.73 -30.12 -36.96
CA GLU A 689 30.17 -31.46 -36.85
C GLU A 689 29.09 -31.55 -35.77
N GLU A 690 29.33 -30.93 -34.61
CA GLU A 690 28.35 -30.80 -33.53
C GLU A 690 27.14 -29.97 -33.95
N ALA A 691 27.33 -28.90 -34.73
CA ALA A 691 26.24 -28.08 -35.25
C ALA A 691 25.33 -28.86 -36.21
N ILE A 692 25.91 -29.68 -37.10
CA ILE A 692 25.16 -30.56 -38.00
C ILE A 692 24.41 -31.63 -37.21
N ALA A 693 25.06 -32.31 -36.26
CA ALA A 693 24.44 -33.32 -35.41
C ALA A 693 23.28 -32.73 -34.57
N ALA A 694 23.45 -31.50 -34.07
CA ALA A 694 22.40 -30.77 -33.38
C ALA A 694 21.20 -30.50 -34.30
N GLY A 695 21.45 -30.05 -35.54
CA GLY A 695 20.40 -29.85 -36.56
C GLY A 695 19.60 -31.13 -36.86
N GLU A 696 20.28 -32.26 -37.05
CA GLU A 696 19.66 -33.58 -37.25
C GLU A 696 18.79 -33.97 -36.05
N SER A 697 19.30 -33.81 -34.83
CA SER A 697 18.57 -34.16 -33.60
C SER A 697 17.32 -33.32 -33.37
N LEU A 698 17.34 -32.06 -33.82
CA LEU A 698 16.24 -31.12 -33.66
C LEU A 698 15.19 -31.24 -34.76
N GLY A 699 15.49 -31.96 -35.85
CA GLY A 699 14.61 -32.20 -36.99
C GLY A 699 14.71 -31.16 -38.10
N TRP A 700 15.84 -30.45 -38.20
CA TRP A 700 16.05 -29.29 -39.09
C TRP A 700 15.05 -28.15 -38.84
N ASP A 701 15.05 -27.14 -39.74
CA ASP A 701 14.43 -25.84 -39.49
C ASP A 701 14.97 -25.23 -38.18
N VAL A 702 16.28 -25.02 -38.19
CA VAL A 702 17.03 -24.53 -37.03
C VAL A 702 17.68 -23.17 -37.32
N VAL A 703 18.13 -22.54 -36.25
CA VAL A 703 18.89 -21.31 -36.26
C VAL A 703 20.23 -21.53 -35.58
N LEU A 704 21.30 -20.97 -36.15
CA LEU A 704 22.64 -20.95 -35.57
C LEU A 704 22.88 -19.57 -34.95
N LYS A 705 23.24 -19.54 -33.66
CA LYS A 705 23.43 -18.29 -32.89
C LYS A 705 24.83 -18.24 -32.31
N ALA A 706 25.49 -17.09 -32.41
CA ALA A 706 26.76 -16.84 -31.71
C ALA A 706 26.50 -16.26 -30.31
N GLY A 707 27.15 -16.81 -29.28
CA GLY A 707 27.02 -16.41 -27.88
C GLY A 707 27.72 -15.11 -27.48
N SER A 708 28.48 -14.50 -28.40
CA SER A 708 29.29 -13.31 -28.12
C SER A 708 28.44 -12.07 -27.86
N GLU A 709 28.64 -11.43 -26.70
CA GLU A 709 27.99 -10.15 -26.34
C GLU A 709 28.43 -9.01 -27.27
N ARG A 710 29.69 -9.01 -27.74
CA ARG A 710 30.20 -8.02 -28.70
C ARG A 710 29.49 -8.09 -30.05
N LEU A 711 29.11 -9.28 -30.50
CA LEU A 711 28.37 -9.47 -31.76
C LEU A 711 26.89 -9.08 -31.60
N ARG A 712 26.29 -9.35 -30.43
CA ARG A 712 24.92 -8.90 -30.12
C ARG A 712 24.77 -7.38 -30.06
N ALA A 713 25.80 -6.67 -29.62
CA ALA A 713 25.83 -5.20 -29.57
C ALA A 713 26.05 -4.51 -30.94
N ARG A 714 26.21 -5.29 -32.02
CA ARG A 714 26.48 -4.81 -33.38
C ARG A 714 25.40 -5.30 -34.35
N PRO A 715 24.34 -4.51 -34.59
CA PRO A 715 23.23 -4.89 -35.48
C PRO A 715 23.66 -5.14 -36.93
N ASP A 716 24.81 -4.58 -37.33
CA ASP A 716 25.43 -4.74 -38.64
C ASP A 716 26.09 -6.12 -38.86
N LEU A 717 26.23 -6.92 -37.81
CA LEU A 717 26.76 -8.28 -37.86
C LEU A 717 25.62 -9.28 -37.58
N ALA A 718 25.34 -10.21 -38.52
CA ALA A 718 24.32 -11.25 -38.34
C ALA A 718 24.75 -12.34 -37.34
N HIS A 719 24.68 -12.01 -36.05
CA HIS A 719 24.95 -12.90 -34.92
C HIS A 719 23.94 -14.07 -34.79
N VAL A 720 22.93 -14.11 -35.67
CA VAL A 720 21.94 -15.19 -35.81
C VAL A 720 21.77 -15.49 -37.29
N TRP A 721 21.98 -16.75 -37.68
CA TRP A 721 21.65 -17.28 -39.00
C TRP A 721 20.36 -18.09 -38.92
N ARG A 722 19.40 -17.84 -39.80
CA ARG A 722 18.07 -18.46 -39.80
C ARG A 722 17.82 -19.24 -41.09
N GLY A 723 16.84 -20.13 -41.08
CA GLY A 723 16.43 -20.89 -42.27
C GLY A 723 17.41 -21.99 -42.64
N ILE A 724 17.94 -22.71 -41.63
CA ILE A 724 18.83 -23.85 -41.86
C ILE A 724 17.97 -25.11 -41.98
N HIS A 725 17.83 -25.62 -43.20
CA HIS A 725 16.95 -26.75 -43.51
C HIS A 725 17.69 -28.07 -43.71
N ASP A 726 19.02 -28.02 -43.88
CA ASP A 726 19.85 -29.21 -44.01
C ASP A 726 21.32 -28.98 -43.56
N ALA A 727 22.15 -30.01 -43.69
CA ALA A 727 23.56 -29.97 -43.31
C ALA A 727 24.41 -29.04 -44.18
N GLN A 728 24.02 -28.79 -45.43
CA GLN A 728 24.71 -27.86 -46.32
C GLN A 728 24.46 -26.43 -45.87
N ASP A 729 23.21 -26.06 -45.60
CA ASP A 729 22.83 -24.76 -45.05
C ASP A 729 23.57 -24.47 -43.73
N MET A 730 23.69 -25.48 -42.85
CA MET A 730 24.42 -25.35 -41.58
C MET A 730 25.92 -25.12 -41.80
N THR A 731 26.50 -25.78 -42.80
CA THR A 731 27.91 -25.60 -43.16
C THR A 731 28.17 -24.18 -43.66
N GLU A 732 27.31 -23.67 -44.54
CA GLU A 732 27.40 -22.30 -45.05
C GLU A 732 27.20 -21.28 -43.92
N ALA A 733 26.23 -21.51 -43.03
CA ALA A 733 26.00 -20.67 -41.85
C ALA A 733 27.23 -20.63 -40.92
N TRP A 734 27.81 -21.79 -40.61
CA TRP A 734 28.98 -21.92 -39.75
C TRP A 734 30.19 -21.18 -40.31
N ASP A 735 30.48 -21.36 -41.61
CA ASP A 735 31.65 -20.78 -42.26
C ASP A 735 31.52 -19.26 -42.38
N ASN A 736 30.33 -18.77 -42.70
CA ASN A 736 30.08 -17.34 -42.74
C ASN A 736 30.14 -16.70 -41.34
N MET A 737 29.58 -17.33 -40.31
CA MET A 737 29.59 -16.75 -38.96
C MET A 737 30.99 -16.79 -38.32
N THR A 738 31.80 -17.83 -38.55
CA THR A 738 33.13 -17.99 -37.93
C THR A 738 34.23 -17.15 -38.58
N THR A 739 34.04 -16.65 -39.79
CA THR A 739 35.03 -15.85 -40.53
C THR A 739 35.04 -14.36 -40.14
N TRP A 740 34.17 -13.93 -39.22
CA TRP A 740 34.03 -12.51 -38.85
C TRP A 740 35.07 -12.05 -37.85
N SER A 741 35.54 -10.80 -38.02
CA SER A 741 36.59 -10.15 -37.22
C SER A 741 36.25 -9.89 -35.74
N GLY A 742 35.15 -10.43 -35.24
CA GLY A 742 34.70 -10.38 -33.83
C GLY A 742 34.46 -11.74 -33.18
N VAL A 743 34.66 -12.85 -33.90
CA VAL A 743 34.59 -14.22 -33.38
C VAL A 743 35.99 -14.63 -32.91
N GLY A 744 36.18 -14.77 -31.60
CA GLY A 744 37.39 -15.38 -31.03
C GLY A 744 37.28 -16.90 -30.98
N GLU A 745 38.40 -17.60 -30.74
CA GLU A 745 38.42 -19.08 -30.57
C GLU A 745 37.47 -19.57 -29.45
N ASP A 746 37.19 -18.72 -28.45
CA ASP A 746 36.30 -19.04 -27.32
C ASP A 746 34.80 -18.74 -27.59
N THR A 747 34.41 -18.41 -28.83
CA THR A 747 33.02 -18.07 -29.14
C THR A 747 32.14 -19.31 -29.11
N THR A 748 31.23 -19.38 -28.14
CA THR A 748 30.25 -20.46 -28.05
C THR A 748 29.14 -20.28 -29.10
N PHE A 749 28.77 -21.34 -29.80
CA PHE A 749 27.64 -21.35 -30.73
C PHE A 749 26.49 -22.19 -30.19
N PHE A 750 25.28 -21.87 -30.64
CA PHE A 750 24.07 -22.55 -30.21
C PHE A 750 23.19 -22.88 -31.41
N VAL A 751 22.65 -24.10 -31.43
CA VAL A 751 21.62 -24.52 -32.39
C VAL A 751 20.28 -24.64 -31.66
N GLN A 752 19.25 -24.00 -32.20
CA GLN A 752 17.89 -23.99 -31.64
C GLN A 752 16.88 -24.12 -32.79
N ARG A 753 15.67 -24.64 -32.53
CA ARG A 753 14.58 -24.63 -33.52
C ARG A 753 14.19 -23.21 -33.91
N SER A 754 13.80 -23.02 -35.18
CA SER A 754 13.17 -21.80 -35.65
C SER A 754 11.79 -21.64 -35.01
N ALA A 755 11.53 -20.48 -34.40
CA ALA A 755 10.18 -20.12 -33.97
C ALA A 755 9.31 -19.76 -35.18
N PRO A 756 8.01 -20.08 -35.16
CA PRO A 756 7.08 -19.55 -36.15
C PRO A 756 7.07 -18.01 -36.18
N GLU A 757 6.70 -17.44 -37.33
CA GLU A 757 6.61 -15.99 -37.47
C GLU A 757 5.56 -15.40 -36.53
N GLY A 758 5.95 -14.35 -35.81
CA GLY A 758 5.14 -13.72 -34.79
C GLY A 758 5.71 -12.38 -34.35
N VAL A 759 4.99 -11.73 -33.44
CA VAL A 759 5.42 -10.47 -32.85
C VAL A 759 6.39 -10.78 -31.70
N PRO A 760 7.64 -10.29 -31.74
CA PRO A 760 8.58 -10.52 -30.65
C PRO A 760 8.22 -9.63 -29.46
N VAL A 761 8.05 -10.23 -28.29
CA VAL A 761 7.73 -9.57 -27.02
C VAL A 761 8.77 -9.92 -25.95
N SER A 762 8.79 -9.13 -24.88
CA SER A 762 9.72 -9.28 -23.76
C SER A 762 8.98 -9.14 -22.42
N PHE A 763 9.36 -9.96 -21.47
CA PHE A 763 8.91 -9.87 -20.08
C PHE A 763 10.12 -9.72 -19.17
N LYS A 764 10.06 -8.76 -18.25
CA LYS A 764 11.09 -8.61 -17.23
C LYS A 764 10.45 -8.57 -15.86
N ALA A 765 10.96 -9.38 -14.95
CA ALA A 765 10.53 -9.45 -13.56
C ALA A 765 11.72 -9.12 -12.66
N VAL A 766 11.57 -8.16 -11.75
CA VAL A 766 12.64 -7.74 -10.84
C VAL A 766 12.13 -7.66 -9.41
N GLU A 767 13.05 -7.82 -8.46
CA GLU A 767 12.82 -7.57 -7.05
C GLU A 767 13.33 -6.18 -6.67
N ASP A 768 12.43 -5.21 -6.58
CA ASP A 768 12.77 -3.86 -6.13
C ASP A 768 12.83 -3.82 -4.59
N PRO A 769 13.85 -3.20 -3.98
CA PRO A 769 13.96 -3.14 -2.52
C PRO A 769 12.75 -2.50 -1.82
N LEU A 770 12.08 -1.55 -2.46
CA LEU A 770 10.94 -0.80 -1.91
C LEU A 770 9.59 -1.40 -2.30
N PHE A 771 9.36 -1.69 -3.59
CA PHE A 771 8.08 -2.20 -4.10
C PHE A 771 7.93 -3.72 -3.96
N GLY A 772 9.03 -4.44 -3.82
CA GLY A 772 9.08 -5.89 -3.90
C GLY A 772 8.97 -6.36 -5.35
N PRO A 773 8.06 -7.30 -5.67
CA PRO A 773 7.96 -7.85 -7.01
C PRO A 773 7.47 -6.79 -8.01
N LEU A 774 8.15 -6.70 -9.15
CA LEU A 774 7.75 -5.86 -10.28
C LEU A 774 7.82 -6.67 -11.57
N VAL A 775 6.73 -6.68 -12.34
CA VAL A 775 6.66 -7.32 -13.66
C VAL A 775 6.51 -6.23 -14.72
N SER A 776 7.19 -6.38 -15.85
CA SER A 776 7.05 -5.48 -16.99
C SER A 776 6.86 -6.25 -18.29
N PHE A 777 6.07 -5.69 -19.18
CA PHE A 777 5.74 -6.23 -20.49
C PHE A 777 5.94 -5.17 -21.58
N GLY A 778 6.51 -5.56 -22.71
CA GLY A 778 6.62 -4.71 -23.90
C GLY A 778 7.03 -5.51 -25.13
N LEU A 779 7.01 -4.88 -26.30
CA LEU A 779 7.58 -5.47 -27.51
C LEU A 779 9.10 -5.58 -27.37
N ALA A 780 9.69 -6.65 -27.89
CA ALA A 780 11.14 -6.84 -27.87
C ALA A 780 11.83 -6.02 -28.99
N GLY A 781 13.10 -5.69 -28.77
CA GLY A 781 13.95 -5.04 -29.75
C GLY A 781 14.25 -3.55 -29.50
N ALA A 782 15.34 -3.09 -30.10
CA ALA A 782 15.96 -1.80 -29.80
C ALA A 782 15.05 -0.56 -29.89
N PRO A 783 14.12 -0.42 -30.87
CA PRO A 783 13.21 0.72 -30.89
C PRO A 783 12.30 0.78 -29.66
N SER A 784 11.80 -0.37 -29.19
CA SER A 784 10.95 -0.46 -28.00
C SER A 784 11.73 -0.13 -26.73
N GLU A 785 13.00 -0.54 -26.65
CA GLU A 785 13.91 -0.21 -25.55
C GLU A 785 14.26 1.28 -25.51
N LEU A 786 14.60 1.87 -26.66
CA LEU A 786 14.95 3.30 -26.77
C LEU A 786 13.78 4.23 -26.45
N LEU A 787 12.56 3.84 -26.83
CA LEU A 787 11.35 4.59 -26.53
C LEU A 787 10.79 4.31 -25.13
N ASP A 788 11.35 3.32 -24.43
CA ASP A 788 10.85 2.80 -23.17
C ASP A 788 9.34 2.45 -23.27
N ASP A 789 8.97 1.73 -24.33
CA ASP A 789 7.59 1.31 -24.59
C ASP A 789 7.25 0.03 -23.83
N ARG A 790 7.20 0.16 -22.50
CA ARG A 790 6.91 -0.91 -21.56
C ARG A 790 5.81 -0.51 -20.59
N THR A 791 5.03 -1.50 -20.19
CA THR A 791 4.09 -1.41 -19.08
C THR A 791 4.65 -2.12 -17.87
N TYR A 792 4.15 -1.76 -16.69
CA TYR A 792 4.57 -2.31 -15.41
C TYR A 792 3.34 -2.75 -14.61
N GLY A 793 3.50 -3.79 -13.82
CA GLY A 793 2.49 -4.28 -12.88
C GLY A 793 3.15 -4.78 -11.61
N ILE A 794 2.48 -4.57 -10.48
CA ILE A 794 2.98 -4.99 -9.17
C ILE A 794 2.13 -6.16 -8.66
N PRO A 795 2.72 -7.37 -8.56
CA PRO A 795 2.00 -8.54 -8.07
C PRO A 795 1.44 -8.39 -6.63
N PRO A 796 0.32 -9.07 -6.31
CA PRO A 796 -0.43 -9.96 -7.20
C PRO A 796 -1.23 -9.20 -8.27
N LEU A 797 -1.33 -9.76 -9.47
CA LEU A 797 -2.07 -9.18 -10.61
C LEU A 797 -3.37 -9.95 -10.86
N THR A 798 -4.41 -9.22 -11.27
CA THR A 798 -5.66 -9.80 -11.79
C THR A 798 -5.59 -9.99 -13.30
N ASP A 799 -6.50 -10.78 -13.86
CA ASP A 799 -6.69 -10.95 -15.30
C ASP A 799 -6.98 -9.64 -16.05
N VAL A 800 -7.64 -8.69 -15.39
CA VAL A 800 -7.90 -7.33 -15.86
C VAL A 800 -6.64 -6.46 -15.81
N ASP A 801 -5.80 -6.60 -14.77
CA ASP A 801 -4.51 -5.91 -14.70
C ASP A 801 -3.59 -6.37 -15.85
N ALA A 802 -3.56 -7.68 -16.13
CA ALA A 802 -2.79 -8.25 -17.24
C ALA A 802 -3.28 -7.75 -18.61
N GLU A 803 -4.60 -7.65 -18.81
CA GLU A 803 -5.16 -7.07 -20.04
C GLU A 803 -4.73 -5.60 -20.22
N GLN A 804 -4.76 -4.80 -19.15
CA GLN A 804 -4.32 -3.41 -19.18
C GLN A 804 -2.83 -3.28 -19.49
N MET A 805 -1.99 -4.18 -18.97
CA MET A 805 -0.57 -4.22 -19.33
C MET A 805 -0.38 -4.50 -20.83
N VAL A 806 -1.13 -5.44 -21.41
CA VAL A 806 -1.03 -5.73 -22.85
C VAL A 806 -1.48 -4.54 -23.70
N ARG A 807 -2.63 -3.94 -23.36
CA ARG A 807 -3.18 -2.79 -24.11
C ARG A 807 -2.41 -1.48 -23.89
N GLY A 808 -1.73 -1.35 -22.75
CA GLY A 808 -1.04 -0.12 -22.35
C GLY A 808 0.28 0.14 -23.10
N VAL A 809 0.82 -0.86 -23.82
CA VAL A 809 1.98 -0.67 -24.70
C VAL A 809 1.57 0.22 -25.87
N ARG A 810 2.33 1.27 -26.22
CA ARG A 810 1.93 2.17 -27.32
C ARG A 810 1.94 1.44 -28.66
N ALA A 811 2.84 0.48 -28.84
CA ALA A 811 2.89 -0.40 -29.98
C ALA A 811 1.93 -1.62 -29.89
N ALA A 812 1.03 -1.68 -28.91
CA ALA A 812 0.03 -2.74 -28.77
C ALA A 812 -0.79 -3.03 -30.05
N PRO A 813 -1.11 -2.06 -30.94
CA PRO A 813 -1.80 -2.38 -32.20
C PRO A 813 -1.14 -3.48 -33.03
N MET A 814 0.19 -3.69 -32.91
CA MET A 814 0.88 -4.81 -33.57
C MET A 814 0.40 -6.19 -33.09
N LEU A 815 -0.06 -6.28 -31.83
CA LEU A 815 -0.59 -7.51 -31.24
C LEU A 815 -2.01 -7.82 -31.72
N PHE A 816 -2.78 -6.79 -32.09
CA PHE A 816 -4.19 -6.91 -32.52
C PHE A 816 -4.37 -6.94 -34.04
N GLY A 817 -3.29 -7.02 -34.80
CA GLY A 817 -3.27 -7.00 -36.26
C GLY A 817 -3.07 -5.59 -36.82
N TYR A 818 -1.85 -5.32 -37.29
CA TYR A 818 -1.46 -4.02 -37.85
C TYR A 818 -0.97 -4.19 -39.28
N ARG A 819 -1.54 -3.39 -40.21
CA ARG A 819 -1.18 -3.43 -41.65
C ARG A 819 -1.27 -4.82 -42.29
N GLY A 820 -2.26 -5.62 -41.87
CA GLY A 820 -2.51 -6.95 -42.44
C GLY A 820 -1.80 -8.10 -41.74
N SER A 821 -1.02 -7.86 -40.69
CA SER A 821 -0.55 -8.95 -39.81
C SER A 821 -1.74 -9.59 -39.07
N PRO A 822 -1.71 -10.91 -38.81
CA PRO A 822 -2.72 -11.53 -37.97
C PRO A 822 -2.58 -11.05 -36.51
N ALA A 823 -3.68 -11.05 -35.77
CA ALA A 823 -3.66 -10.85 -34.33
C ALA A 823 -2.99 -12.05 -33.63
N VAL A 824 -2.23 -11.78 -32.57
CA VAL A 824 -1.62 -12.84 -31.74
C VAL A 824 -2.64 -13.38 -30.74
N ASP A 825 -2.31 -14.48 -30.06
CA ASP A 825 -3.11 -15.03 -28.96
C ASP A 825 -3.07 -14.13 -27.70
N VAL A 826 -3.85 -13.04 -27.68
CA VAL A 826 -3.82 -12.05 -26.60
C VAL A 826 -4.17 -12.67 -25.23
N ASP A 827 -5.01 -13.71 -25.18
CA ASP A 827 -5.36 -14.38 -23.93
C ASP A 827 -4.18 -15.19 -23.37
N GLY A 828 -3.43 -15.89 -24.22
CA GLY A 828 -2.20 -16.53 -23.77
C GLY A 828 -1.10 -15.55 -23.36
N LEU A 829 -1.04 -14.33 -23.94
CA LEU A 829 -0.16 -13.26 -23.42
C LEU A 829 -0.51 -12.88 -21.98
N ARG A 830 -1.81 -12.70 -21.70
CA ARG A 830 -2.29 -12.38 -20.36
C ARG A 830 -1.91 -13.48 -19.36
N ASP A 831 -2.10 -14.74 -19.74
CA ASP A 831 -1.73 -15.90 -18.92
C ASP A 831 -0.21 -15.97 -18.64
N VAL A 832 0.65 -15.68 -19.63
CA VAL A 832 2.10 -15.60 -19.39
C VAL A 832 2.46 -14.48 -18.39
N ILE A 833 1.82 -13.30 -18.50
CA ILE A 833 2.03 -12.21 -17.51
C ILE A 833 1.65 -12.66 -16.12
N LEU A 834 0.50 -13.32 -15.96
CA LEU A 834 0.01 -13.79 -14.67
C LEU A 834 0.90 -14.89 -14.06
N ARG A 835 1.41 -15.82 -14.88
CA ARG A 835 2.37 -16.85 -14.44
C ARG A 835 3.69 -16.25 -13.97
N ILE A 836 4.21 -15.24 -14.68
CA ILE A 836 5.41 -14.50 -14.27
C ILE A 836 5.15 -13.71 -12.99
N ALA A 837 3.96 -13.11 -12.85
CA ALA A 837 3.56 -12.41 -11.64
C ALA A 837 3.46 -13.36 -10.44
N ALA A 838 2.88 -14.56 -10.61
CA ALA A 838 2.82 -15.59 -9.59
C ALA A 838 4.23 -16.07 -9.19
N LEU A 839 5.09 -16.40 -10.16
CA LEU A 839 6.48 -16.77 -9.92
C LEU A 839 7.20 -15.71 -9.10
N LYS A 840 7.07 -14.45 -9.53
CA LYS A 840 7.74 -13.34 -8.87
C LYS A 840 7.18 -13.11 -7.47
N ASP A 841 5.88 -13.27 -7.24
CA ASP A 841 5.22 -13.11 -5.93
C ASP A 841 5.60 -14.22 -4.95
N ASP A 842 5.74 -15.45 -5.44
CA ASP A 842 6.10 -16.64 -4.66
C ASP A 842 7.58 -16.71 -4.26
N LEU A 843 8.47 -16.16 -5.11
CA LEU A 843 9.93 -16.32 -5.01
C LEU A 843 10.64 -14.95 -4.90
N PRO A 844 10.72 -14.36 -3.69
CA PRO A 844 11.47 -13.13 -3.46
C PRO A 844 12.95 -13.22 -3.80
N GLU A 845 13.53 -14.41 -3.70
CA GLU A 845 14.94 -14.65 -3.97
C GLU A 845 15.28 -14.52 -5.45
N VAL A 846 14.31 -14.65 -6.36
CA VAL A 846 14.51 -14.38 -7.80
C VAL A 846 14.62 -12.87 -7.98
N ALA A 847 15.83 -12.33 -7.88
CA ALA A 847 16.11 -10.91 -7.98
C ALA A 847 15.79 -10.34 -9.37
N GLU A 848 16.09 -11.11 -10.42
CA GLU A 848 15.92 -10.71 -11.81
C GLU A 848 15.48 -11.94 -12.62
N LEU A 849 14.50 -11.76 -13.49
CA LEU A 849 14.09 -12.69 -14.54
C LEU A 849 13.89 -11.87 -15.82
N ASP A 850 14.63 -12.21 -16.86
CA ASP A 850 14.49 -11.64 -18.20
C ASP A 850 14.05 -12.77 -19.14
N LEU A 851 12.89 -12.63 -19.76
CA LEU A 851 12.31 -13.58 -20.71
C LEU A 851 12.15 -12.84 -22.05
N GLU A 852 13.20 -12.89 -22.85
CA GLU A 852 13.32 -12.17 -24.11
C GLU A 852 14.26 -12.90 -25.10
N PRO A 853 13.88 -13.12 -26.37
CA PRO A 853 12.56 -12.83 -26.94
C PRO A 853 11.57 -13.98 -26.69
N VAL A 854 10.30 -13.61 -26.58
CA VAL A 854 9.16 -14.53 -26.73
C VAL A 854 8.44 -14.18 -28.03
N TYR A 855 8.21 -15.16 -28.91
CA TYR A 855 7.43 -14.93 -30.13
C TYR A 855 5.95 -15.19 -29.82
N ALA A 856 5.14 -14.14 -29.97
CA ALA A 856 3.69 -14.20 -29.88
C ALA A 856 3.09 -14.44 -31.26
N THR A 857 2.33 -15.53 -31.42
CA THR A 857 1.72 -15.93 -32.69
C THR A 857 0.22 -16.13 -32.49
N PRO A 858 -0.58 -16.29 -33.58
CA PRO A 858 -1.98 -16.68 -33.45
C PRO A 858 -2.17 -18.09 -32.84
N GLY A 859 -1.13 -18.94 -32.89
CA GLY A 859 -1.16 -20.32 -32.42
C GLY A 859 -0.51 -20.56 -31.06
N GLY A 860 -0.06 -19.50 -30.38
CA GLY A 860 0.56 -19.56 -29.05
C GLY A 860 1.90 -18.85 -28.94
N PHE A 861 2.69 -19.26 -27.94
CA PHE A 861 3.89 -18.58 -27.45
C PHE A 861 5.13 -19.45 -27.50
N TYR A 862 6.24 -18.84 -27.91
CA TYR A 862 7.52 -19.54 -28.01
C TYR A 862 8.60 -18.71 -27.30
N ALA A 863 8.90 -19.06 -26.05
CA ALA A 863 9.97 -18.42 -25.29
C ALA A 863 11.33 -18.99 -25.72
N LEU A 864 12.19 -18.15 -26.30
CA LEU A 864 13.42 -18.61 -26.94
C LEU A 864 14.66 -18.43 -26.07
N SER A 865 14.61 -17.51 -25.11
CA SER A 865 15.70 -17.28 -24.18
C SER A 865 15.15 -16.72 -22.88
N ALA A 866 15.81 -17.10 -21.80
CA ALA A 866 15.52 -16.61 -20.47
C ALA A 866 16.82 -16.54 -19.67
N ARG A 867 16.89 -15.57 -18.77
CA ARG A 867 17.95 -15.44 -17.78
C ARG A 867 17.32 -15.15 -16.44
N ALA A 868 17.75 -15.85 -15.40
CA ALA A 868 17.33 -15.55 -14.03
C ALA A 868 18.54 -15.43 -13.10
N LYS A 869 18.42 -14.56 -12.12
CA LYS A 869 19.40 -14.35 -11.05
C LYS A 869 18.69 -14.50 -9.72
N VAL A 870 19.32 -15.25 -8.83
CA VAL A 870 18.83 -15.47 -7.47
C VAL A 870 19.78 -14.87 -6.46
N VAL A 871 19.25 -14.25 -5.41
CA VAL A 871 20.00 -13.71 -4.29
C VAL A 871 19.27 -14.04 -2.98
N PRO A 872 19.97 -14.14 -1.85
CA PRO A 872 19.30 -14.25 -0.55
C PRO A 872 18.35 -13.06 -0.35
N SER A 873 17.13 -13.33 0.09
CA SER A 873 16.17 -12.29 0.39
C SER A 873 15.84 -12.26 1.87
N ASN A 874 15.79 -11.06 2.43
CA ASN A 874 15.22 -10.80 3.75
C ASN A 874 13.72 -10.43 3.65
N ASP A 875 13.13 -10.54 2.45
CA ASP A 875 11.72 -10.27 2.23
C ASP A 875 10.87 -11.43 2.77
N ARG A 876 9.89 -11.06 3.59
CA ARG A 876 9.14 -11.96 4.46
C ARG A 876 7.75 -12.20 3.90
N ARG A 877 7.61 -12.33 2.58
CA ARG A 877 6.30 -12.46 1.93
C ARG A 877 5.49 -13.66 2.41
N GLY A 878 6.17 -14.72 2.87
CA GLY A 878 5.53 -15.85 3.55
C GLY A 878 4.79 -15.46 4.83
N GLU A 879 5.13 -14.32 5.45
CA GLU A 879 4.59 -13.81 6.71
C GLU A 879 3.42 -12.82 6.55
N TRP A 880 2.91 -12.63 5.33
CA TRP A 880 1.78 -11.73 5.02
C TRP A 880 0.57 -11.95 5.94
N TYR A 881 0.41 -13.16 6.43
CA TYR A 881 -0.73 -13.65 7.21
C TYR A 881 -0.67 -13.27 8.69
N VAL A 882 0.30 -12.44 9.06
CA VAL A 882 0.57 -12.08 10.44
C VAL A 882 0.45 -10.57 10.61
N ARG A 883 -0.43 -10.15 11.53
CA ARG A 883 -0.57 -8.74 11.90
C ARG A 883 0.71 -8.26 12.56
N ARG A 884 1.33 -7.23 11.99
CA ARG A 884 2.54 -6.57 12.50
C ARG A 884 2.54 -5.10 12.11
N LEU A 885 2.95 -4.25 13.03
CA LEU A 885 3.34 -2.88 12.72
C LEU A 885 4.68 -2.91 11.97
N SER A 886 4.88 -1.93 11.10
CA SER A 886 6.15 -1.84 10.36
C SER A 886 7.29 -1.62 11.35
N ARG A 887 8.24 -2.56 11.40
CA ARG A 887 9.51 -2.36 12.12
C ARG A 887 10.40 -1.42 11.29
N PRO A 888 11.12 -0.49 11.92
CA PRO A 888 12.17 0.23 11.24
C PRO A 888 13.23 -0.77 10.77
N VAL A 889 13.58 -0.75 9.48
CA VAL A 889 14.58 -1.66 8.92
C VAL A 889 15.91 -1.47 9.66
N LEU A 890 16.40 -2.52 10.31
CA LEU A 890 17.78 -2.62 10.79
C LEU A 890 18.69 -2.85 9.56
N SER A 891 19.68 -1.96 9.42
CA SER A 891 20.79 -1.95 8.45
C SER A 891 20.49 -1.73 6.95
N GLY A 892 21.24 -0.80 6.38
CA GLY A 892 21.14 -0.27 5.03
C GLY A 892 21.60 1.19 5.03
N ASP A 893 22.90 1.39 5.24
CA ASP A 893 23.55 2.71 5.40
C ASP A 893 23.08 3.71 4.34
N THR A 894 22.37 4.74 4.79
CA THR A 894 21.96 5.88 3.97
C THR A 894 23.06 6.94 3.85
N LEU A 895 24.30 6.64 4.25
CA LEU A 895 25.40 7.62 4.32
C LEU A 895 26.65 7.31 3.51
N ASN A 896 26.77 6.16 2.85
CA ASN A 896 27.87 5.97 1.91
C ASN A 896 27.50 6.63 0.56
N ARG A 897 27.86 7.92 0.46
CA ARG A 897 28.25 8.52 -0.80
C ARG A 897 29.53 7.89 -1.31
#